data_AF-A0AA37CWA3-F1
#
_entry.id   AF-A0AA37CWA3-F1
#
_cell.length_a   1.000
_cell.length_b   1.000
_cell.length_c   1.000
_cell.angle_alpha   90.00
_cell.angle_beta   90.00
_cell.angle_gamma   90.00
#
_symmetry.space_group_name_H-M   'P 1'
#
loop_
_entity.id
_entity.type
_entity.pdbx_description
1 polymer ?
#
loop_
_entity_poly.entity_id
_entity_poly.type
_entity_poly.pdbx_seq_one_letter_code
_entity_poly.pdbx_strand_id
1 'polypeptide(L)'
;MAKKPAYRAGRDQAATAENVELLTGQRGDRLDKAVTFRELAALGLSTLRPGAGGVHVPGKNPDLFPPGQMEFPHAPVNVIANGAFHTVLVEWDPPQYRGHAHAEIWRAESDNQASASLVGTSSANLFSDAIGKGATFYYWVRFINGKDDKGPFQGMQGVKAETSRDVQDILDELQGKIEESHLAQTLLGPIEQVPQLQLDIAILKPKVAAIEDKIPSIEQELAGLDERQKVAQELLDDAQQQLGMSSIEIGLVQDRLNAKLDKYKGDFDSFRDAAFVVDPENGSITMDAVNAVRYELHTSITEVHQQIDAVAGQISSKADNVTVDGQGSRITEAEQRINGLDASLSQTVTRGEFTGEQQRVTQIGQELDATKGELTQKATKQEVDAQGVRLANAESKLTAHTDELSSQAQRLDGLAAQVTLGDATLQANITELARVTAESDQVTAQRVSGLEVRAGTSEAKIQALEEIIEDDGGITAGRFDTITAELELQRGLDDDNASAAIDGALAVDERDRETRKAFGSIRTEQRVILTEQQAQAQRTIDIDVKFEAKDAATQARISSVEKVASDADSAMAQQIQQVTANYQQGDQQLQGQITAESVARADAVQALGSQINTVSAVAGSKNKTFFQATAPGSGMGTGDLWFDTASNNRPYRYSGTAWIATDDPRIASNAAAVQLQSQAIADLQNGAQAMWTAKASAGQITAGIGLIANSDGTSQVAISASQVFVFNPNSSTPMAPLFAIDNGQAVIAEAIIRKATIQIIQSEKITADYVKAGVSISTPLINGGQIDMGNAFLSGGAAGFGKGGPYSGWGWGWYTMIYADGSIYTNRLRAEGGYVKNMTMNNCTIEQDCVVKGTVYAERIVGDVYVARDYVCSTNGRQVGPINVCTIKVNQPVGFARTLTIPGLAGLVGCSVTAEEPGSGTLTRGNWTEMLVEVLMDGAVVKSFTVRVSVSATSNPSSGPVTRENEIGPFVGDITIPANREPTVVVRIRRSAGDGWVRSDSTQSGRVVMFKQGGSLS
;
A
#
# COMPACT_ATOMS: atom_id res chain seq x y z
N MET A 1 -34.82 -42.61 66.46
CA MET A 1 -35.48 -42.21 67.73
C MET A 1 -34.45 -42.33 68.84
N ALA A 2 -33.87 -41.22 69.30
CA ALA A 2 -32.92 -41.23 70.41
C ALA A 2 -33.68 -41.55 71.72
N LYS A 3 -33.49 -42.78 72.23
CA LYS A 3 -34.03 -43.24 73.52
C LYS A 3 -33.52 -42.32 74.63
N LYS A 4 -34.43 -41.72 75.39
CA LYS A 4 -34.11 -40.97 76.62
C LYS A 4 -33.19 -41.84 77.51
N PRO A 5 -32.13 -41.29 78.11
CA PRO A 5 -31.32 -42.04 79.06
C PRO A 5 -32.20 -42.51 80.23
N ALA A 6 -32.13 -43.80 80.55
CA ALA A 6 -33.00 -44.45 81.55
C ALA A 6 -32.87 -43.83 82.95
N TYR A 7 -31.69 -43.30 83.30
CA TYR A 7 -31.40 -42.75 84.62
C TYR A 7 -31.52 -41.23 84.68
N ARG A 8 -32.18 -40.71 85.73
CA ARG A 8 -32.35 -39.28 85.98
C ARG A 8 -31.12 -38.71 86.68
N ALA A 9 -30.46 -37.71 86.09
CA ALA A 9 -29.19 -37.13 86.58
C ALA A 9 -29.33 -36.11 87.75
N GLY A 10 -30.43 -36.15 88.50
CA GLY A 10 -30.66 -35.26 89.66
C GLY A 10 -29.97 -35.76 90.93
N ARG A 11 -29.57 -34.84 91.82
CA ARG A 11 -29.04 -35.16 93.17
C ARG A 11 -30.11 -34.98 94.27
N ASP A 12 -31.36 -34.76 93.90
CA ASP A 12 -32.50 -34.71 94.80
C ASP A 12 -32.93 -36.12 95.23
N GLN A 13 -33.61 -36.21 96.37
CA GLN A 13 -34.07 -37.48 96.92
C GLN A 13 -35.03 -38.21 95.96
N ALA A 14 -35.81 -37.44 95.19
CA ALA A 14 -36.72 -38.00 94.18
C ALA A 14 -35.98 -38.68 93.01
N ALA A 15 -34.89 -38.09 92.50
CA ALA A 15 -34.07 -38.77 91.47
C ALA A 15 -33.36 -40.01 91.99
N THR A 16 -32.94 -40.00 93.27
CA THR A 16 -32.31 -41.18 93.89
C THR A 16 -33.32 -42.31 94.05
N ALA A 17 -34.53 -42.02 94.53
CA ALA A 17 -35.61 -43.01 94.66
C ALA A 17 -36.01 -43.60 93.29
N GLU A 18 -36.17 -42.75 92.28
CA GLU A 18 -36.46 -43.14 90.90
C GLU A 18 -35.40 -44.08 90.31
N ASN A 19 -34.12 -43.73 90.44
CA ASN A 19 -33.04 -44.56 89.89
C ASN A 19 -32.94 -45.91 90.62
N VAL A 20 -33.24 -45.98 91.92
CA VAL A 20 -33.27 -47.25 92.68
C VAL A 20 -34.46 -48.13 92.26
N GLU A 21 -35.63 -47.55 92.01
CA GLU A 21 -36.80 -48.29 91.50
C GLU A 21 -36.58 -48.84 90.08
N LEU A 22 -35.86 -48.10 89.23
CA LEU A 22 -35.41 -48.59 87.92
C LEU A 22 -34.41 -49.75 88.06
N LEU A 23 -33.38 -49.60 88.91
CA LEU A 23 -32.36 -50.64 89.13
C LEU A 23 -32.95 -51.94 89.71
N THR A 24 -33.99 -51.84 90.52
CA THR A 24 -34.70 -52.99 91.10
C THR A 24 -35.79 -53.55 90.16
N GLY A 25 -36.09 -52.86 89.05
CA GLY A 25 -37.08 -53.26 88.06
C GLY A 25 -38.53 -53.09 88.55
N GLN A 26 -38.74 -52.27 89.58
CA GLN A 26 -40.08 -51.93 90.09
C GLN A 26 -40.74 -50.80 89.28
N ARG A 27 -39.94 -50.06 88.51
CA ARG A 27 -40.38 -49.00 87.58
C ARG A 27 -39.57 -49.09 86.28
N GLY A 28 -40.11 -48.59 85.16
CA GLY A 28 -39.42 -48.56 83.85
C GLY A 28 -39.40 -49.88 83.08
N ASP A 29 -38.53 -49.97 82.06
CA ASP A 29 -38.31 -51.19 81.27
C ASP A 29 -37.53 -52.21 82.10
N ARG A 30 -37.95 -53.49 82.08
CA ARG A 30 -37.27 -54.56 82.82
C ARG A 30 -35.86 -54.83 82.29
N LEU A 31 -35.56 -54.40 81.07
CA LEU A 31 -34.21 -54.45 80.49
C LEU A 31 -33.23 -53.48 81.14
N ASP A 32 -33.72 -52.44 81.83
CA ASP A 32 -32.87 -51.46 82.53
C ASP A 32 -32.57 -51.86 83.99
N LYS A 33 -33.15 -52.98 84.47
CA LYS A 33 -32.91 -53.55 85.80
C LYS A 33 -31.45 -54.03 85.93
N ALA A 34 -30.83 -53.79 87.07
CA ALA A 34 -29.53 -54.37 87.39
C ALA A 34 -29.62 -55.89 87.61
N VAL A 35 -28.72 -56.65 86.97
CA VAL A 35 -28.56 -58.09 87.16
C VAL A 35 -27.75 -58.36 88.43
N THR A 36 -28.23 -59.27 89.26
CA THR A 36 -27.54 -59.69 90.49
C THR A 36 -26.61 -60.88 90.23
N PHE A 37 -25.56 -61.01 91.04
CA PHE A 37 -24.67 -62.19 90.99
C PHE A 37 -25.42 -63.52 91.19
N ARG A 38 -26.52 -63.51 91.95
CA ARG A 38 -27.36 -64.68 92.15
C ARG A 38 -28.13 -65.07 90.88
N GLU A 39 -28.60 -64.10 90.10
CA GLU A 39 -29.25 -64.34 88.81
C GLU A 39 -28.25 -64.89 87.77
N LEU A 40 -27.01 -64.40 87.75
CA LEU A 40 -25.95 -64.94 86.88
C LEU A 40 -25.59 -66.40 87.20
N ALA A 41 -25.59 -66.75 88.49
CA ALA A 41 -25.33 -68.12 88.94
C ALA A 41 -26.48 -69.09 88.60
N ALA A 42 -27.72 -68.65 88.79
CA ALA A 42 -28.90 -69.45 88.48
C ALA A 42 -29.03 -69.75 86.97
N LEU A 43 -28.54 -68.85 86.12
CA LEU A 43 -28.50 -69.04 84.67
C LEU A 43 -27.30 -69.90 84.19
N GLY A 44 -26.43 -70.36 85.09
CA GLY A 44 -25.28 -71.22 84.74
C GLY A 44 -24.12 -70.51 84.02
N LEU A 45 -24.19 -69.18 83.89
CA LEU A 45 -23.21 -68.36 83.16
C LEU A 45 -21.99 -67.98 84.00
N SER A 46 -22.05 -68.16 85.32
CA SER A 46 -20.90 -67.99 86.24
C SER A 46 -21.09 -68.83 87.51
N THR A 47 -19.99 -69.31 88.10
CA THR A 47 -20.01 -69.94 89.43
C THR A 47 -19.67 -68.90 90.51
N LEU A 48 -20.46 -68.78 91.57
CA LEU A 48 -20.11 -67.89 92.69
C LEU A 48 -19.22 -68.61 93.69
N ARG A 49 -18.06 -68.02 93.99
CA ARG A 49 -17.17 -68.51 95.06
C ARG A 49 -17.19 -67.53 96.25
N PRO A 50 -17.21 -68.03 97.50
CA PRO A 50 -17.01 -67.18 98.67
C PRO A 50 -15.55 -66.67 98.70
N GLY A 51 -15.38 -65.36 98.77
CA GLY A 51 -14.10 -64.70 99.08
C GLY A 51 -14.01 -64.30 100.56
N ALA A 52 -12.83 -63.88 101.00
CA ALA A 52 -12.61 -63.40 102.37
C ALA A 52 -13.52 -62.20 102.68
N GLY A 53 -14.14 -62.19 103.87
CA GLY A 53 -15.02 -61.11 104.33
C GLY A 53 -16.48 -61.18 103.86
N GLY A 54 -16.94 -62.31 103.31
CA GLY A 54 -18.36 -62.51 102.92
C GLY A 54 -18.73 -62.01 101.52
N VAL A 55 -17.76 -61.54 100.74
CA VAL A 55 -17.93 -61.09 99.35
C VAL A 55 -18.00 -62.30 98.41
N HIS A 56 -18.99 -62.36 97.53
CA HIS A 56 -19.09 -63.40 96.50
C HIS A 56 -18.41 -62.93 95.22
N VAL A 57 -17.44 -63.69 94.71
CA VAL A 57 -16.69 -63.35 93.49
C VAL A 57 -17.16 -64.25 92.34
N PRO A 58 -17.54 -63.68 91.17
CA PRO A 58 -17.88 -64.45 89.98
C PRO A 58 -16.65 -65.19 89.43
N GLY A 59 -16.73 -66.52 89.32
CA GLY A 59 -15.71 -67.38 88.73
C GLY A 59 -16.07 -67.82 87.31
N LYS A 60 -15.04 -68.14 86.52
CA LYS A 60 -15.19 -68.77 85.19
C LYS A 60 -15.74 -70.18 85.35
N ASN A 61 -16.75 -70.54 84.55
CA ASN A 61 -17.30 -71.89 84.50
C ASN A 61 -16.35 -72.79 83.66
N PRO A 62 -15.64 -73.78 84.24
CA PRO A 62 -14.67 -74.61 83.53
C PRO A 62 -15.30 -75.65 82.58
N ASP A 63 -16.62 -75.84 82.65
CA ASP A 63 -17.34 -76.89 81.91
C ASP A 63 -17.88 -76.45 80.53
N LEU A 64 -17.48 -75.27 80.04
CA LEU A 64 -17.92 -74.77 78.72
C LEU A 64 -17.12 -75.33 77.52
N PHE A 65 -16.05 -76.12 77.74
CA PHE A 65 -15.33 -76.83 76.66
C PHE A 65 -14.75 -78.19 77.13
N PRO A 66 -15.25 -79.35 76.67
CA PRO A 66 -14.64 -80.66 76.94
C PRO A 66 -13.35 -80.86 76.11
N PRO A 67 -12.29 -81.49 76.65
CA PRO A 67 -11.08 -81.81 75.90
C PRO A 67 -11.28 -83.09 75.06
N GLY A 68 -11.31 -82.97 73.73
CA GLY A 68 -11.33 -84.16 72.86
C GLY A 68 -11.49 -83.88 71.36
N GLN A 69 -10.48 -84.32 70.59
CA GLN A 69 -10.38 -84.45 69.14
C GLN A 69 -10.01 -83.17 68.35
N MET A 70 -8.70 -82.91 68.27
CA MET A 70 -8.14 -82.10 67.18
C MET A 70 -8.15 -82.95 65.90
N GLU A 71 -8.81 -82.43 64.88
CA GLU A 71 -8.99 -83.06 63.57
C GLU A 71 -7.80 -82.71 62.66
N PHE A 72 -7.55 -83.55 61.65
CA PHE A 72 -6.55 -83.26 60.62
C PHE A 72 -7.06 -82.10 59.74
N PRO A 73 -6.26 -81.04 59.47
CA PRO A 73 -6.73 -79.91 58.70
C PRO A 73 -7.07 -80.26 57.25
N HIS A 74 -8.19 -79.75 56.74
CA HIS A 74 -8.48 -79.74 55.31
C HIS A 74 -7.77 -78.58 54.58
N ALA A 75 -7.79 -78.58 53.25
CA ALA A 75 -7.27 -77.47 52.45
C ALA A 75 -8.08 -76.19 52.69
N PRO A 76 -7.46 -74.99 52.75
CA PRO A 76 -8.18 -73.73 52.71
C PRO A 76 -9.02 -73.61 51.42
N VAL A 77 -10.19 -73.01 51.51
CA VAL A 77 -11.10 -72.79 50.38
C VAL A 77 -11.31 -71.29 50.16
N ASN A 78 -11.65 -70.92 48.93
CA ASN A 78 -11.85 -69.53 48.49
C ASN A 78 -10.66 -68.62 48.80
N VAL A 79 -9.45 -69.13 48.60
CA VAL A 79 -8.23 -68.31 48.74
C VAL A 79 -8.21 -67.27 47.62
N ILE A 80 -8.18 -66.00 47.98
CA ILE A 80 -8.05 -64.86 47.07
C ILE A 80 -6.82 -64.04 47.44
N ALA A 81 -6.14 -63.48 46.45
CA ALA A 81 -4.98 -62.61 46.65
C ALA A 81 -5.17 -61.33 45.82
N ASN A 82 -5.43 -60.21 46.49
CA ASN A 82 -5.70 -58.92 45.85
C ASN A 82 -4.51 -57.98 46.02
N GLY A 83 -3.97 -57.49 44.90
CA GLY A 83 -2.91 -56.50 44.91
C GLY A 83 -3.44 -55.07 45.04
N ALA A 84 -2.89 -54.33 46.00
CA ALA A 84 -3.05 -52.88 46.15
C ALA A 84 -1.78 -52.16 45.64
N PHE A 85 -1.53 -50.91 46.04
CA PHE A 85 -0.37 -50.13 45.56
C PHE A 85 0.99 -50.75 45.96
N HIS A 86 1.13 -51.27 47.19
CA HIS A 86 2.41 -51.84 47.70
C HIS A 86 2.26 -53.17 48.44
N THR A 87 1.03 -53.63 48.62
CA THR A 87 0.69 -54.76 49.48
C THR A 87 -0.26 -55.69 48.75
N VAL A 88 -0.10 -56.99 48.96
CA VAL A 88 -1.08 -58.00 48.58
C VAL A 88 -1.81 -58.46 49.82
N LEU A 89 -3.14 -58.45 49.77
CA LEU A 89 -3.99 -59.00 50.80
C LEU A 89 -4.46 -60.40 50.36
N VAL A 90 -4.07 -61.42 51.12
CA VAL A 90 -4.46 -62.81 50.91
C VAL A 90 -5.53 -63.18 51.93
N GLU A 91 -6.69 -63.63 51.47
CA GLU A 91 -7.84 -63.98 52.33
C GLU A 91 -8.35 -65.37 51.99
N TRP A 92 -8.99 -66.03 52.95
CA TRP A 92 -9.60 -67.34 52.79
C TRP A 92 -10.79 -67.52 53.74
N ASP A 93 -11.58 -68.56 53.53
CA ASP A 93 -12.72 -68.86 54.40
C ASP A 93 -12.29 -69.42 55.76
N PRO A 94 -13.03 -69.13 56.85
CA PRO A 94 -12.73 -69.67 58.17
C PRO A 94 -12.65 -71.21 58.20
N PRO A 95 -11.61 -71.79 58.84
CA PRO A 95 -11.41 -73.25 58.89
C PRO A 95 -12.58 -73.97 59.56
N GLN A 96 -13.07 -75.05 58.93
CA GLN A 96 -14.25 -75.82 59.39
C GLN A 96 -13.85 -77.15 60.06
N TYR A 97 -12.68 -77.22 60.70
CA TYR A 97 -12.20 -78.38 61.46
C TYR A 97 -11.84 -78.01 62.89
N ARG A 98 -11.91 -78.97 63.82
CA ARG A 98 -11.64 -78.73 65.23
C ARG A 98 -10.15 -78.70 65.55
N GLY A 99 -9.72 -77.67 66.29
CA GLY A 99 -8.33 -77.54 66.76
C GLY A 99 -7.40 -76.78 65.83
N HIS A 100 -7.90 -75.86 65.00
CA HIS A 100 -7.07 -74.95 64.19
C HIS A 100 -6.08 -74.16 65.06
N ALA A 101 -4.83 -74.06 64.62
CA ALA A 101 -3.80 -73.24 65.26
C ALA A 101 -3.53 -71.97 64.44
N HIS A 102 -3.17 -72.13 63.17
CA HIS A 102 -2.90 -71.04 62.22
C HIS A 102 -2.91 -71.55 60.78
N ALA A 103 -2.94 -70.64 59.82
CA ALA A 103 -2.63 -70.89 58.43
C ALA A 103 -1.19 -70.48 58.12
N GLU A 104 -0.51 -71.25 57.28
CA GLU A 104 0.77 -70.88 56.68
C GLU A 104 0.55 -70.30 55.28
N ILE A 105 1.22 -69.19 54.97
CA ILE A 105 1.14 -68.51 53.68
C ILE A 105 2.51 -68.57 53.02
N TRP A 106 2.53 -69.08 51.79
CA TRP A 106 3.71 -69.35 50.98
C TRP A 106 3.65 -68.53 49.68
N ARG A 107 4.79 -68.04 49.20
CA ARG A 107 4.89 -67.15 48.03
C ARG A 107 6.00 -67.57 47.06
N ALA A 108 5.76 -67.43 45.76
CA ALA A 108 6.77 -67.55 44.69
C ALA A 108 6.55 -66.52 43.58
N GLU A 109 7.60 -66.19 42.82
CA GLU A 109 7.53 -65.32 41.62
C GLU A 109 6.93 -66.04 40.40
N SER A 110 6.97 -67.38 40.41
CA SER A 110 6.40 -68.22 39.36
C SER A 110 5.30 -69.11 39.93
N ASP A 111 4.34 -69.54 39.11
CA ASP A 111 3.26 -70.44 39.52
C ASP A 111 3.77 -71.89 39.71
N ASN A 112 4.65 -72.06 40.69
CA ASN A 112 5.27 -73.33 41.04
C ASN A 112 5.45 -73.44 42.55
N GLN A 113 4.59 -74.25 43.18
CA GLN A 113 4.55 -74.47 44.62
C GLN A 113 5.90 -74.99 45.19
N ALA A 114 6.67 -75.77 44.43
CA ALA A 114 7.97 -76.27 44.88
C ALA A 114 9.03 -75.17 45.05
N SER A 115 8.83 -74.03 44.40
CA SER A 115 9.69 -72.84 44.51
C SER A 115 9.20 -71.84 45.56
N ALA A 116 8.05 -72.10 46.20
CA ALA A 116 7.46 -71.20 47.16
C ALA A 116 8.21 -71.22 48.49
N SER A 117 8.34 -70.05 49.11
CA SER A 117 8.89 -69.88 50.46
C SER A 117 7.81 -69.40 51.43
N LEU A 118 7.90 -69.83 52.69
CA LEU A 118 6.96 -69.41 53.74
C LEU A 118 7.17 -67.91 54.02
N VAL A 119 6.14 -67.10 53.77
CA VAL A 119 6.18 -65.64 53.99
C VAL A 119 5.56 -65.22 55.31
N GLY A 120 4.71 -66.05 55.90
CA GLY A 120 4.14 -65.77 57.21
C GLY A 120 3.12 -66.80 57.67
N THR A 121 2.65 -66.61 58.90
CA THR A 121 1.55 -67.38 59.48
C THR A 121 0.47 -66.43 59.98
N SER A 122 -0.79 -66.86 59.95
CA SER A 122 -1.92 -66.08 60.46
C SER A 122 -2.89 -66.97 61.23
N SER A 123 -3.29 -66.56 62.43
CA SER A 123 -4.39 -67.17 63.17
C SER A 123 -5.75 -66.58 62.79
N ALA A 124 -5.76 -65.51 61.99
CA ALA A 124 -6.94 -64.95 61.35
C ALA A 124 -7.15 -65.59 59.98
N ASN A 125 -8.24 -65.24 59.30
CA ASN A 125 -8.56 -65.73 57.96
C ASN A 125 -8.05 -64.82 56.82
N LEU A 126 -7.06 -63.96 57.13
CA LEU A 126 -6.40 -63.06 56.19
C LEU A 126 -4.94 -62.85 56.56
N PHE A 127 -4.12 -62.45 55.58
CA PHE A 127 -2.72 -62.11 55.71
C PHE A 127 -2.34 -60.99 54.73
N SER A 128 -1.58 -60.00 55.21
CA SER A 128 -1.09 -58.90 54.37
C SER A 128 0.40 -59.05 54.13
N ASP A 129 0.80 -58.99 52.86
CA ASP A 129 2.18 -59.12 52.41
C ASP A 129 2.64 -57.86 51.67
N ALA A 130 3.67 -57.18 52.17
CA ALA A 130 4.21 -55.96 51.58
C ALA A 130 5.34 -56.29 50.59
N ILE A 131 4.98 -56.39 49.31
CA ILE A 131 5.88 -56.88 48.24
C ILE A 131 6.44 -55.80 47.32
N GLY A 132 6.03 -54.54 47.47
CA GLY A 132 6.50 -53.42 46.64
C GLY A 132 5.64 -53.17 45.40
N LYS A 133 6.12 -52.31 44.50
CA LYS A 133 5.39 -51.77 43.34
C LYS A 133 5.52 -52.66 42.10
N GLY A 134 4.46 -52.77 41.29
CA GLY A 134 4.49 -53.43 39.98
C GLY A 134 4.92 -54.91 39.99
N ALA A 135 4.84 -55.58 41.13
CA ALA A 135 5.37 -56.92 41.30
C ALA A 135 4.25 -57.97 41.19
N THR A 136 4.55 -59.08 40.53
CA THR A 136 3.64 -60.22 40.37
C THR A 136 4.13 -61.41 41.19
N PHE A 137 3.27 -61.96 42.04
CA PHE A 137 3.58 -63.16 42.81
C PHE A 137 2.38 -64.12 42.86
N TYR A 138 2.66 -65.37 43.20
CA TYR A 138 1.69 -66.44 43.38
C TYR A 138 1.71 -66.91 44.84
N TYR A 139 0.52 -67.10 45.43
CA TYR A 139 0.34 -67.45 46.84
C TYR A 139 -0.28 -68.84 47.04
N TRP A 140 0.20 -69.55 48.06
CA TRP A 140 -0.38 -70.79 48.56
C TRP A 140 -0.63 -70.71 50.06
N VAL A 141 -1.76 -71.27 50.50
CA VAL A 141 -2.17 -71.28 51.90
C VAL A 141 -2.47 -72.71 52.31
N ARG A 142 -2.03 -73.12 53.51
CA ARG A 142 -2.42 -74.38 54.14
C ARG A 142 -2.74 -74.19 55.62
N PHE A 143 -3.56 -75.08 56.17
CA PHE A 143 -3.96 -75.03 57.57
C PHE A 143 -3.14 -75.98 58.46
N ILE A 144 -2.85 -75.52 59.69
CA ILE A 144 -2.12 -76.26 60.73
C ILE A 144 -3.03 -76.41 61.97
N ASN A 145 -3.07 -77.59 62.59
CA ASN A 145 -3.80 -77.80 63.85
C ASN A 145 -2.89 -77.61 65.09
N GLY A 146 -3.47 -77.65 66.29
CA GLY A 146 -2.75 -77.53 67.56
C GLY A 146 -1.79 -78.69 67.90
N LYS A 147 -1.73 -79.75 67.07
CA LYS A 147 -0.73 -80.84 67.14
C LYS A 147 0.41 -80.67 66.15
N ASP A 148 0.42 -79.59 65.36
CA ASP A 148 1.34 -79.36 64.23
C ASP A 148 1.13 -80.29 63.02
N ASP A 149 -0.06 -80.89 62.90
CA ASP A 149 -0.43 -81.62 61.67
C ASP A 149 -0.66 -80.62 60.54
N LYS A 150 0.03 -80.84 59.40
CA LYS A 150 0.00 -79.97 58.21
C LYS A 150 -1.04 -80.47 57.22
N GLY A 151 -2.09 -79.67 57.01
CA GLY A 151 -3.07 -79.92 55.96
C GLY A 151 -2.49 -79.69 54.55
N PRO A 152 -3.21 -80.13 53.51
CA PRO A 152 -2.89 -79.80 52.14
C PRO A 152 -3.00 -78.29 51.87
N PHE A 153 -2.29 -77.83 50.84
CA PHE A 153 -2.46 -76.48 50.30
C PHE A 153 -3.81 -76.35 49.57
N GLN A 154 -4.27 -75.12 49.36
CA GLN A 154 -5.53 -74.82 48.66
C GLN A 154 -5.61 -75.40 47.24
N GLY A 155 -4.47 -75.63 46.59
CA GLY A 155 -4.36 -76.22 45.25
C GLY A 155 -2.92 -76.36 44.77
N MET A 156 -2.72 -76.97 43.59
CA MET A 156 -1.40 -77.05 42.94
C MET A 156 -0.96 -75.70 42.33
N GLN A 157 -1.91 -74.95 41.77
CA GLN A 157 -1.69 -73.60 41.25
C GLN A 157 -1.81 -72.57 42.38
N GLY A 158 -0.91 -71.60 42.37
CA GLY A 158 -0.93 -70.47 43.29
C GLY A 158 -1.93 -69.41 42.85
N VAL A 159 -2.42 -68.64 43.81
CA VAL A 159 -3.31 -67.51 43.53
C VAL A 159 -2.46 -66.31 43.12
N LYS A 160 -2.59 -65.87 41.86
CA LYS A 160 -1.84 -64.73 41.31
C LYS A 160 -2.32 -63.41 41.94
N ALA A 161 -1.38 -62.57 42.37
CA ALA A 161 -1.61 -61.17 42.72
C ALA A 161 -0.57 -60.26 42.08
N GLU A 162 -0.99 -59.05 41.71
CA GLU A 162 -0.16 -58.05 41.04
C GLU A 162 -0.39 -56.67 41.68
N THR A 163 0.67 -56.00 42.13
CA THR A 163 0.56 -54.64 42.70
C THR A 163 0.59 -53.57 41.61
N SER A 164 -0.06 -52.42 41.86
CA SER A 164 -0.13 -51.31 40.90
C SER A 164 1.25 -50.74 40.52
N ARG A 165 1.36 -50.21 39.30
CA ARG A 165 2.52 -49.44 38.78
C ARG A 165 2.65 -48.07 39.46
N ASP A 166 3.83 -47.45 39.34
CA ASP A 166 4.14 -46.13 39.90
C ASP A 166 3.40 -45.00 39.17
N VAL A 167 3.03 -43.94 39.89
CA VAL A 167 2.41 -42.72 39.32
C VAL A 167 3.41 -42.00 38.42
N GLN A 168 4.71 -42.09 38.70
CA GLN A 168 5.73 -41.42 37.89
C GLN A 168 5.87 -42.04 36.49
N ASP A 169 5.77 -43.37 36.38
CA ASP A 169 5.77 -44.05 35.07
C ASP A 169 4.55 -43.66 34.22
N ILE A 170 3.40 -43.40 34.87
CA ILE A 170 2.19 -42.91 34.20
C ILE A 170 2.36 -41.44 33.76
N LEU A 171 3.02 -40.61 34.58
CA LEU A 171 3.33 -39.22 34.24
C LEU A 171 4.33 -39.13 33.08
N ASP A 172 5.34 -39.98 33.04
CA ASP A 172 6.34 -40.01 31.96
C ASP A 172 5.71 -40.48 30.63
N GLU A 173 4.79 -41.46 30.66
CA GLU A 173 4.01 -41.87 29.48
C GLU A 173 3.04 -40.78 29.00
N LEU A 174 2.39 -40.05 29.92
CA LEU A 174 1.54 -38.91 29.59
C LEU A 174 2.35 -37.74 29.04
N GLN A 175 3.55 -37.49 29.58
CA GLN A 175 4.45 -36.44 29.12
C GLN A 175 4.93 -36.71 27.69
N GLY A 176 5.31 -37.95 27.37
CA GLY A 176 5.66 -38.36 26.00
C GLY A 176 4.50 -38.19 25.00
N LYS A 177 3.26 -38.51 25.40
CA LYS A 177 2.08 -38.36 24.52
C LYS A 177 1.63 -36.91 24.32
N ILE A 178 1.92 -36.01 25.26
CA ILE A 178 1.63 -34.57 25.12
C ILE A 178 2.57 -33.93 24.09
N GLU A 179 3.85 -34.30 24.09
CA GLU A 179 4.85 -33.84 23.11
C GLU A 179 4.56 -34.31 21.68
N GLU A 180 3.94 -35.49 21.51
CA GLU A 180 3.51 -36.01 20.20
C GLU A 180 2.18 -35.41 19.69
N SER A 181 1.47 -34.61 20.50
CA SER A 181 0.16 -34.08 20.12
C SER A 181 0.23 -32.91 19.13
N HIS A 182 -0.74 -32.83 18.23
CA HIS A 182 -0.87 -31.72 17.28
C HIS A 182 -1.08 -30.36 17.98
N LEU A 183 -1.61 -30.37 19.21
CA LEU A 183 -1.77 -29.18 20.06
C LEU A 183 -0.43 -28.62 20.55
N ALA A 184 0.54 -29.48 20.90
CA ALA A 184 1.88 -29.06 21.28
C ALA A 184 2.62 -28.42 20.08
N GLN A 185 2.52 -29.03 18.89
CA GLN A 185 3.07 -28.45 17.66
C GLN A 185 2.41 -27.10 17.29
N THR A 186 1.10 -26.97 17.50
CA THR A 186 0.35 -25.74 17.22
C THR A 186 0.72 -24.60 18.17
N LEU A 187 1.05 -24.90 19.44
CA LEU A 187 1.51 -23.91 20.42
C LEU A 187 3.00 -23.57 20.27
N LEU A 188 3.82 -24.50 19.78
CA LEU A 188 5.26 -24.30 19.57
C LEU A 188 5.54 -23.42 18.35
N GLY A 189 4.76 -23.55 17.27
CA GLY A 189 4.96 -22.80 16.03
C GLY A 189 5.02 -21.26 16.19
N PRO A 190 4.09 -20.62 16.92
CA PRO A 190 4.16 -19.18 17.21
C PRO A 190 5.34 -18.80 18.12
N ILE A 191 5.75 -19.67 19.04
CA ILE A 191 6.88 -19.42 19.95
C ILE A 191 8.23 -19.48 19.20
N GLU A 192 8.36 -20.42 18.25
CA GLU A 192 9.53 -20.53 17.36
C GLU A 192 9.65 -19.36 16.38
N GLN A 193 8.57 -18.61 16.12
CA GLN A 193 8.61 -17.40 15.31
C GLN A 193 9.09 -16.17 16.08
N VAL A 194 9.16 -16.20 17.41
CA VAL A 194 9.59 -15.05 18.24
C VAL A 194 11.01 -14.56 17.89
N PRO A 195 12.02 -15.43 17.69
CA PRO A 195 13.35 -15.00 17.22
C PRO A 195 13.33 -14.39 15.82
N GLN A 196 12.47 -14.89 14.93
CA GLN A 196 12.31 -14.33 13.58
C GLN A 196 11.66 -12.94 13.63
N LEU A 197 10.64 -12.76 14.48
CA LEU A 197 10.03 -11.46 14.73
C LEU A 197 11.04 -10.47 15.34
N GLN A 198 11.96 -10.92 16.21
CA GLN A 198 13.05 -10.08 16.71
C GLN A 198 14.05 -9.66 15.61
N LEU A 199 14.37 -10.56 14.68
CA LEU A 199 15.18 -10.27 13.49
C LEU A 199 14.47 -9.29 12.55
N ASP A 200 13.18 -9.50 12.31
CA ASP A 200 12.37 -8.61 11.46
C ASP A 200 12.26 -7.22 12.08
N ILE A 201 12.08 -7.11 13.41
CA ILE A 201 12.13 -5.84 14.15
C ILE A 201 13.51 -5.19 14.02
N ALA A 202 14.61 -5.95 14.12
CA ALA A 202 15.96 -5.43 13.98
C ALA A 202 16.25 -4.91 12.54
N ILE A 203 15.64 -5.53 11.52
CA ILE A 203 15.71 -5.09 10.12
C ILE A 203 14.81 -3.87 9.86
N LEU A 204 13.66 -3.78 10.52
CA LEU A 204 12.71 -2.67 10.38
C LEU A 204 13.19 -1.42 11.13
N LYS A 205 13.88 -1.55 12.26
CA LYS A 205 14.40 -0.42 13.06
C LYS A 205 15.20 0.62 12.26
N PRO A 206 16.21 0.25 11.44
CA PRO A 206 16.95 1.21 10.64
C PRO A 206 16.12 1.79 9.48
N LYS A 207 15.10 1.07 8.97
CA LYS A 207 14.16 1.61 7.97
C LYS A 207 13.25 2.67 8.58
N VAL A 208 12.76 2.45 9.80
CA VAL A 208 11.98 3.44 10.55
C VAL A 208 12.84 4.66 10.87
N ALA A 209 14.09 4.48 11.31
CA ALA A 209 15.01 5.60 11.54
C ALA A 209 15.29 6.41 10.26
N ALA A 210 15.49 5.73 9.12
CA ALA A 210 15.69 6.41 7.83
C ALA A 210 14.43 7.12 7.31
N ILE A 211 13.24 6.67 7.73
CA ILE A 211 11.98 7.38 7.47
C ILE A 211 11.88 8.60 8.40
N GLU A 212 12.20 8.44 9.69
CA GLU A 212 12.24 9.53 10.68
C GLU A 212 13.21 10.65 10.27
N ASP A 213 14.37 10.32 9.71
CA ASP A 213 15.34 11.31 9.20
C ASP A 213 14.86 12.07 7.95
N LYS A 214 13.90 11.52 7.20
CA LYS A 214 13.29 12.17 6.02
C LYS A 214 12.10 13.05 6.36
N ILE A 215 11.49 12.86 7.54
CA ILE A 215 10.35 13.67 7.98
C ILE A 215 10.71 15.17 8.00
N PRO A 216 11.87 15.61 8.53
CA PRO A 216 12.23 17.02 8.54
C PRO A 216 12.38 17.65 7.15
N SER A 217 12.91 16.92 6.16
CA SER A 217 13.04 17.46 4.80
C SER A 217 11.68 17.58 4.10
N ILE A 218 10.79 16.61 4.33
CA ILE A 218 9.42 16.64 3.82
C ILE A 218 8.64 17.78 4.50
N GLU A 219 8.78 17.96 5.81
CA GLU A 219 8.18 19.09 6.55
C GLU A 219 8.67 20.44 6.00
N GLN A 220 9.96 20.54 5.65
CA GLN A 220 10.53 21.75 5.04
C GLN A 220 10.01 21.98 3.61
N GLU A 221 9.83 20.92 2.81
CA GLU A 221 9.23 21.00 1.47
C GLU A 221 7.75 21.39 1.53
N LEU A 222 6.99 20.87 2.50
CA LEU A 222 5.60 21.26 2.75
C LEU A 222 5.47 22.71 3.19
N ALA A 223 6.33 23.19 4.09
CA ALA A 223 6.36 24.61 4.46
C ALA A 223 6.68 25.51 3.25
N GLY A 224 7.56 25.06 2.35
CA GLY A 224 7.85 25.75 1.09
C GLY A 224 6.68 25.75 0.10
N LEU A 225 5.83 24.73 0.10
CA LEU A 225 4.62 24.66 -0.71
C LEU A 225 3.50 25.54 -0.14
N ASP A 226 3.36 25.59 1.18
CA ASP A 226 2.38 26.44 1.87
C ASP A 226 2.67 27.93 1.61
N GLU A 227 3.94 28.33 1.69
CA GLU A 227 4.35 29.70 1.36
C GLU A 227 4.09 30.04 -0.12
N ARG A 228 4.33 29.09 -1.04
CA ARG A 228 3.98 29.28 -2.47
C ARG A 228 2.48 29.36 -2.69
N GLN A 229 1.69 28.57 -1.98
CA GLN A 229 0.23 28.62 -2.06
C GLN A 229 -0.29 29.97 -1.53
N LYS A 230 0.29 30.48 -0.45
CA LYS A 230 -0.03 31.80 0.08
C LYS A 230 0.32 32.92 -0.90
N VAL A 231 1.52 32.90 -1.48
CA VAL A 231 1.92 33.87 -2.53
C VAL A 231 1.01 33.77 -3.76
N ALA A 232 0.62 32.56 -4.17
CA ALA A 232 -0.30 32.37 -5.28
C ALA A 232 -1.71 32.90 -4.97
N GLN A 233 -2.18 32.74 -3.72
CA GLN A 233 -3.47 33.30 -3.28
C GLN A 233 -3.41 34.83 -3.21
N GLU A 234 -2.34 35.41 -2.67
CA GLU A 234 -2.14 36.87 -2.64
C GLU A 234 -2.09 37.46 -4.06
N LEU A 235 -1.44 36.78 -5.01
CA LEU A 235 -1.45 37.17 -6.42
C LEU A 235 -2.84 37.05 -7.07
N LEU A 236 -3.62 36.03 -6.69
CA LEU A 236 -4.98 35.85 -7.18
C LEU A 236 -5.91 36.94 -6.64
N ASP A 237 -5.78 37.27 -5.36
CA ASP A 237 -6.54 38.32 -4.69
C ASP A 237 -6.17 39.70 -5.27
N ASP A 238 -4.88 39.98 -5.53
CA ASP A 238 -4.44 41.22 -6.19
C ASP A 238 -4.96 41.30 -7.64
N ALA A 239 -4.93 40.20 -8.38
CA ALA A 239 -5.49 40.15 -9.73
C ALA A 239 -7.02 40.35 -9.72
N GLN A 240 -7.75 39.78 -8.76
CA GLN A 240 -9.19 40.00 -8.59
C GLN A 240 -9.48 41.44 -8.18
N GLN A 241 -8.66 42.04 -7.33
CA GLN A 241 -8.81 43.44 -6.91
C GLN A 241 -8.49 44.40 -8.07
N GLN A 242 -7.47 44.12 -8.89
CA GLN A 242 -7.17 44.87 -10.11
C GLN A 242 -8.30 44.74 -11.15
N LEU A 243 -8.86 43.55 -11.35
CA LEU A 243 -10.02 43.35 -12.22
C LEU A 243 -11.27 44.07 -11.68
N GLY A 244 -11.47 44.06 -10.36
CA GLY A 244 -12.53 44.80 -9.69
C GLY A 244 -12.37 46.30 -9.90
N MET A 245 -11.17 46.85 -9.65
CA MET A 245 -10.82 48.24 -9.92
C MET A 245 -10.97 48.59 -11.39
N SER A 246 -10.54 47.72 -12.32
CA SER A 246 -10.69 47.93 -13.75
C SER A 246 -12.15 47.88 -14.18
N SER A 247 -13.00 47.05 -13.56
CA SER A 247 -14.45 47.06 -13.79
C SER A 247 -15.11 48.35 -13.28
N ILE A 248 -14.66 48.87 -12.13
CA ILE A 248 -15.08 50.16 -11.59
C ILE A 248 -14.57 51.28 -12.48
N GLU A 249 -13.36 51.18 -13.03
CA GLU A 249 -12.76 52.16 -13.92
C GLU A 249 -13.45 52.16 -15.29
N ILE A 250 -13.84 51.00 -15.82
CA ILE A 250 -14.69 50.86 -17.01
C ILE A 250 -16.07 51.42 -16.73
N GLY A 251 -16.67 51.12 -15.57
CA GLY A 251 -17.94 51.70 -15.12
C GLY A 251 -17.87 53.22 -15.01
N LEU A 252 -16.82 53.77 -14.40
CA LEU A 252 -16.56 55.20 -14.28
C LEU A 252 -16.21 55.83 -15.64
N VAL A 253 -15.55 55.12 -16.55
CA VAL A 253 -15.30 55.57 -17.92
C VAL A 253 -16.59 55.58 -18.70
N GLN A 254 -17.48 54.62 -18.49
CA GLN A 254 -18.79 54.52 -19.13
C GLN A 254 -19.77 55.56 -18.56
N ASP A 255 -19.72 55.82 -17.25
CA ASP A 255 -20.43 56.91 -16.59
C ASP A 255 -19.86 58.27 -16.99
N ARG A 256 -18.54 58.41 -17.13
CA ARG A 256 -17.89 59.63 -17.65
C ARG A 256 -18.18 59.82 -19.13
N LEU A 257 -18.31 58.75 -19.90
CA LEU A 257 -18.68 58.78 -21.32
C LEU A 257 -20.16 59.14 -21.46
N ASN A 258 -21.04 58.55 -20.66
CA ASN A 258 -22.46 58.90 -20.59
C ASN A 258 -22.65 60.33 -20.08
N ALA A 259 -21.94 60.74 -19.04
CA ALA A 259 -21.95 62.12 -18.55
C ALA A 259 -21.34 63.10 -19.57
N LYS A 260 -20.33 62.70 -20.35
CA LYS A 260 -19.85 63.50 -21.49
C LYS A 260 -20.85 63.52 -22.63
N LEU A 261 -21.57 62.43 -22.90
CA LEU A 261 -22.57 62.33 -23.96
C LEU A 261 -23.82 63.15 -23.60
N ASP A 262 -24.23 63.12 -22.35
CA ASP A 262 -25.32 63.92 -21.78
C ASP A 262 -24.89 65.38 -21.63
N LYS A 263 -23.63 65.65 -21.26
CA LYS A 263 -23.06 66.99 -21.30
C LYS A 263 -22.92 67.50 -22.73
N TYR A 264 -22.57 66.69 -23.72
CA TYR A 264 -22.53 67.12 -25.12
C TYR A 264 -23.94 67.28 -25.72
N LYS A 265 -24.92 66.46 -25.33
CA LYS A 265 -26.33 66.68 -25.67
C LYS A 265 -26.86 67.94 -24.99
N GLY A 266 -26.59 68.13 -23.70
CA GLY A 266 -26.98 69.29 -22.91
C GLY A 266 -26.22 70.57 -23.29
N ASP A 267 -24.97 70.47 -23.74
CA ASP A 267 -24.18 71.55 -24.31
C ASP A 267 -24.63 71.82 -25.76
N PHE A 268 -25.12 70.85 -26.51
CA PHE A 268 -25.72 71.06 -27.84
C PHE A 268 -27.12 71.69 -27.73
N ASP A 269 -27.91 71.29 -26.74
CA ASP A 269 -29.20 71.90 -26.37
C ASP A 269 -28.99 73.28 -25.70
N SER A 270 -27.99 73.45 -24.83
CA SER A 270 -27.62 74.74 -24.24
C SER A 270 -26.90 75.67 -25.21
N PHE A 271 -26.14 75.17 -26.20
CA PHE A 271 -25.56 76.03 -27.24
C PHE A 271 -26.63 76.48 -28.23
N ARG A 272 -27.68 75.65 -28.43
CA ARG A 272 -28.91 76.04 -29.11
C ARG A 272 -29.73 77.06 -28.30
N ASP A 273 -29.80 76.93 -26.97
CA ASP A 273 -30.68 77.74 -26.11
C ASP A 273 -30.00 78.95 -25.40
N ALA A 274 -28.66 78.98 -25.25
CA ALA A 274 -27.91 80.00 -24.50
C ALA A 274 -27.10 80.98 -25.37
N ALA A 275 -27.06 80.79 -26.70
CA ALA A 275 -26.48 81.79 -27.59
C ALA A 275 -27.50 82.85 -28.03
N PHE A 276 -28.79 82.52 -28.03
CA PHE A 276 -29.85 83.43 -28.44
C PHE A 276 -31.20 83.10 -27.75
N VAL A 277 -31.56 83.77 -26.64
CA VAL A 277 -32.93 83.72 -26.12
C VAL A 277 -33.81 84.66 -26.95
N VAL A 278 -34.66 84.09 -27.81
CA VAL A 278 -35.69 84.83 -28.56
C VAL A 278 -36.94 84.92 -27.70
N ASP A 279 -37.36 86.13 -27.33
CA ASP A 279 -38.68 86.35 -26.72
C ASP A 279 -39.78 86.01 -27.74
N PRO A 280 -40.69 85.07 -27.44
CA PRO A 280 -41.69 84.58 -28.38
C PRO A 280 -42.79 85.59 -28.76
N GLU A 281 -42.88 86.78 -28.14
CA GLU A 281 -43.84 87.81 -28.56
C GLU A 281 -43.24 88.96 -29.39
N ASN A 282 -41.91 89.08 -29.49
CA ASN A 282 -41.30 90.23 -30.18
C ASN A 282 -39.93 89.98 -30.84
N GLY A 283 -39.33 88.79 -30.71
CA GLY A 283 -38.19 88.38 -31.54
C GLY A 283 -36.81 88.95 -31.16
N SER A 284 -36.65 89.57 -29.99
CA SER A 284 -35.36 90.16 -29.55
C SER A 284 -34.46 89.15 -28.81
N ILE A 285 -33.12 89.37 -28.81
CA ILE A 285 -32.12 88.45 -28.25
C ILE A 285 -31.04 89.08 -27.34
N THR A 286 -30.72 88.48 -26.18
CA THR A 286 -29.63 88.87 -25.24
C THR A 286 -28.90 87.69 -24.53
N MET A 287 -27.72 87.95 -23.92
CA MET A 287 -26.73 86.94 -23.41
C MET A 287 -26.00 87.42 -22.14
N ASP A 288 -26.04 86.66 -21.02
CA ASP A 288 -25.38 87.00 -19.73
C ASP A 288 -24.76 85.77 -19.03
N ALA A 289 -23.43 85.77 -18.91
CA ALA A 289 -22.63 84.89 -18.04
C ALA A 289 -21.97 85.75 -16.94
N VAL A 290 -21.68 85.18 -15.75
CA VAL A 290 -20.79 85.68 -14.66
C VAL A 290 -21.44 85.72 -13.26
N ASN A 291 -21.96 84.60 -12.71
CA ASN A 291 -22.27 84.56 -11.25
C ASN A 291 -21.94 83.25 -10.50
N ALA A 292 -21.44 82.19 -11.14
CA ALA A 292 -21.19 80.92 -10.45
C ALA A 292 -19.76 80.73 -9.88
N VAL A 293 -18.77 81.51 -10.33
CA VAL A 293 -17.34 81.30 -9.97
C VAL A 293 -16.95 81.95 -8.62
N ARG A 294 -17.86 82.64 -7.93
CA ARG A 294 -17.53 83.42 -6.71
C ARG A 294 -17.76 82.68 -5.38
N TYR A 295 -18.41 81.52 -5.33
CA TYR A 295 -18.82 80.91 -4.04
C TYR A 295 -17.87 79.82 -3.49
N GLU A 296 -17.01 79.21 -4.31
CA GLU A 296 -16.23 78.03 -3.88
C GLU A 296 -14.89 78.36 -3.20
N LEU A 297 -14.32 79.55 -3.42
CA LEU A 297 -12.97 79.89 -2.94
C LEU A 297 -12.90 80.40 -1.49
N HIS A 298 -14.02 80.55 -0.78
CA HIS A 298 -14.05 81.09 0.59
C HIS A 298 -14.12 80.03 1.71
N THR A 299 -14.59 78.82 1.43
CA THR A 299 -14.86 77.81 2.48
C THR A 299 -13.61 77.05 2.91
N SER A 300 -12.66 76.82 2.00
CA SER A 300 -11.49 75.96 2.26
C SER A 300 -10.40 76.59 3.14
N ILE A 301 -10.42 77.90 3.37
CA ILE A 301 -9.37 78.63 4.12
C ILE A 301 -9.68 78.72 5.63
N THR A 302 -10.95 78.55 6.04
CA THR A 302 -11.38 78.70 7.43
C THR A 302 -11.18 77.44 8.30
N GLU A 303 -11.25 76.24 7.73
CA GLU A 303 -11.07 74.98 8.49
C GLU A 303 -9.63 74.70 8.91
N VAL A 304 -8.64 75.10 8.08
CA VAL A 304 -7.22 74.83 8.36
C VAL A 304 -6.69 75.65 9.54
N HIS A 305 -7.25 76.83 9.81
CA HIS A 305 -6.85 77.65 10.97
C HIS A 305 -7.33 77.06 12.31
N GLN A 306 -8.49 76.37 12.36
CA GLN A 306 -9.05 75.86 13.61
C GLN A 306 -8.33 74.63 14.17
N GLN A 307 -7.68 73.83 13.32
CA GLN A 307 -6.97 72.62 13.77
C GLN A 307 -5.57 72.92 14.35
N ILE A 308 -4.96 74.04 13.94
CA ILE A 308 -3.62 74.42 14.39
C ILE A 308 -3.65 75.05 15.80
N ASP A 309 -4.72 75.75 16.17
CA ASP A 309 -4.88 76.35 17.51
C ASP A 309 -5.19 75.31 18.60
N ALA A 310 -5.86 74.19 18.27
CA ALA A 310 -6.26 73.17 19.23
C ALA A 310 -5.08 72.31 19.76
N VAL A 311 -4.06 72.08 18.92
CA VAL A 311 -2.90 71.23 19.27
C VAL A 311 -1.86 72.00 20.10
N ALA A 312 -1.77 73.32 19.95
CA ALA A 312 -0.88 74.17 20.74
C ALA A 312 -1.31 74.33 22.22
N GLY A 313 -2.61 74.20 22.53
CA GLY A 313 -3.15 74.37 23.88
C GLY A 313 -2.98 73.18 24.83
N GLN A 314 -3.05 71.93 24.34
CA GLN A 314 -2.98 70.75 25.21
C GLN A 314 -1.56 70.45 25.72
N ILE A 315 -0.54 70.83 24.95
CA ILE A 315 0.86 70.56 25.27
C ILE A 315 1.40 71.52 26.36
N SER A 316 0.81 72.72 26.50
CA SER A 316 1.15 73.67 27.57
C SER A 316 0.46 73.38 28.91
N SER A 317 -0.54 72.49 28.94
CA SER A 317 -1.17 71.96 30.17
C SER A 317 -0.36 70.82 30.80
N LYS A 318 0.83 70.56 30.25
CA LYS A 318 1.97 70.13 31.06
C LYS A 318 1.81 70.63 32.50
N ALA A 319 1.78 69.65 33.38
CA ALA A 319 3.00 69.34 34.10
C ALA A 319 3.57 70.42 35.02
N ASP A 320 2.80 71.41 35.44
CA ASP A 320 3.32 72.40 36.37
C ASP A 320 2.71 72.38 37.79
N ASN A 321 1.67 71.61 38.13
CA ASN A 321 1.15 71.69 39.52
C ASN A 321 0.36 70.47 40.09
N VAL A 322 0.97 69.83 41.11
CA VAL A 322 0.35 69.29 42.35
C VAL A 322 -0.11 67.81 42.40
N THR A 323 0.77 66.88 42.84
CA THR A 323 0.58 65.84 43.91
C THR A 323 1.65 64.71 43.92
N VAL A 324 2.93 64.99 44.25
CA VAL A 324 3.96 63.90 44.46
C VAL A 324 4.76 64.01 45.78
N ASP A 325 4.46 64.95 46.69
CA ASP A 325 5.28 65.11 47.91
C ASP A 325 4.70 64.43 49.17
N GLY A 326 3.43 64.00 49.15
CA GLY A 326 2.76 63.42 50.33
C GLY A 326 2.92 61.89 50.51
N GLN A 327 3.17 61.14 49.44
CA GLN A 327 3.24 59.67 49.48
C GLN A 327 4.67 59.13 49.71
N GLY A 328 5.70 59.87 49.32
CA GLY A 328 7.10 59.46 49.49
C GLY A 328 7.57 59.41 50.96
N SER A 329 7.04 60.27 51.83
CA SER A 329 7.47 60.33 53.23
C SER A 329 6.95 59.15 54.10
N ARG A 330 5.81 58.55 53.72
CA ARG A 330 5.20 57.42 54.46
C ARG A 330 5.83 56.06 54.15
N ILE A 331 6.52 55.94 53.01
CA ILE A 331 7.17 54.70 52.56
C ILE A 331 8.52 54.52 53.28
N THR A 332 9.28 55.60 53.46
CA THR A 332 10.60 55.60 54.12
C THR A 332 10.54 55.19 55.60
N GLU A 333 9.47 55.52 56.33
CA GLU A 333 9.32 55.19 57.76
C GLU A 333 8.90 53.72 58.01
N ALA A 334 8.23 53.10 57.02
CA ALA A 334 7.87 51.69 57.07
C ALA A 334 9.07 50.76 56.82
N GLU A 335 9.98 51.15 55.92
CA GLU A 335 11.20 50.39 55.61
C GLU A 335 12.19 50.33 56.79
N GLN A 336 12.31 51.40 57.59
CA GLN A 336 13.19 51.40 58.76
C GLN A 336 12.73 50.47 59.90
N ARG A 337 11.42 50.25 60.06
CA ARG A 337 10.87 49.31 61.07
C ARG A 337 11.08 47.85 60.68
N ILE A 338 11.09 47.54 59.39
CA ILE A 338 11.32 46.19 58.87
C ILE A 338 12.78 45.76 59.13
N ASN A 339 13.75 46.65 58.91
CA ASN A 339 15.17 46.36 59.17
C ASN A 339 15.49 46.13 60.66
N GLY A 340 14.75 46.76 61.59
CA GLY A 340 14.93 46.56 63.03
C GLY A 340 14.40 45.22 63.56
N LEU A 341 13.35 44.67 62.93
CA LEU A 341 12.81 43.34 63.24
C LEU A 341 13.74 42.22 62.75
N ASP A 342 14.37 42.43 61.59
CA ASP A 342 15.35 41.49 61.01
C ASP A 342 16.58 41.29 61.92
N ALA A 343 17.08 42.37 62.53
CA ALA A 343 18.21 42.32 63.46
C ALA A 343 17.90 41.58 64.79
N SER A 344 16.69 41.70 65.34
CA SER A 344 16.30 41.00 66.59
C SER A 344 16.09 39.50 66.39
N LEU A 345 15.63 39.09 65.20
CA LEU A 345 15.45 37.69 64.85
C LEU A 345 16.81 36.98 64.68
N SER A 346 17.78 37.67 64.10
CA SER A 346 19.15 37.18 63.91
C SER A 346 19.91 36.93 65.23
N GLN A 347 19.57 37.67 66.30
CA GLN A 347 20.27 37.58 67.59
C GLN A 347 19.73 36.45 68.51
N THR A 348 18.53 35.92 68.23
CA THR A 348 17.89 34.86 69.05
C THR A 348 18.33 33.45 68.67
N VAL A 349 18.88 33.27 67.46
CA VAL A 349 19.29 31.95 66.92
C VAL A 349 20.65 31.46 67.46
N THR A 350 21.41 32.31 68.15
CA THR A 350 22.80 32.03 68.58
C THR A 350 22.90 31.54 70.03
N ARG A 351 22.20 30.46 70.40
CA ARG A 351 22.42 29.78 71.68
C ARG A 351 22.45 28.26 71.52
N GLY A 352 23.66 27.72 71.35
CA GLY A 352 24.19 26.47 71.93
C GLY A 352 23.49 25.10 71.76
N GLU A 353 22.20 25.02 71.42
CA GLU A 353 21.45 23.76 71.34
C GLU A 353 21.33 23.22 69.91
N PHE A 354 21.77 24.00 68.91
CA PHE A 354 21.60 23.66 67.49
C PHE A 354 22.72 22.82 66.86
N THR A 355 23.78 22.45 67.59
CA THR A 355 24.92 21.71 67.03
C THR A 355 24.64 20.23 66.78
N GLY A 356 23.82 19.58 67.61
CA GLY A 356 23.40 18.18 67.43
C GLY A 356 22.38 18.03 66.29
N GLU A 357 21.41 18.93 66.24
CA GLU A 357 20.41 18.96 65.18
C GLU A 357 21.01 19.46 63.85
N GLN A 358 22.01 20.35 63.85
CA GLN A 358 22.78 20.67 62.65
C GLN A 358 23.55 19.46 62.11
N GLN A 359 24.14 18.61 62.97
CA GLN A 359 24.82 17.40 62.51
C GLN A 359 23.83 16.39 61.92
N ARG A 360 22.66 16.18 62.56
CA ARG A 360 21.60 15.33 62.01
C ARG A 360 21.02 15.90 60.72
N VAL A 361 20.78 17.20 60.62
CA VAL A 361 20.28 17.85 59.40
C VAL A 361 21.35 17.83 58.30
N THR A 362 22.64 17.90 58.64
CA THR A 362 23.73 17.75 57.66
C THR A 362 23.83 16.31 57.16
N GLN A 363 23.68 15.31 58.04
CA GLN A 363 23.71 13.90 57.67
C GLN A 363 22.46 13.49 56.87
N ILE A 364 21.28 13.92 57.30
CA ILE A 364 20.03 13.79 56.53
C ILE A 364 20.12 14.57 55.22
N GLY A 365 20.78 15.73 55.20
CA GLY A 365 21.05 16.50 53.99
C GLY A 365 21.95 15.74 53.00
N GLN A 366 23.01 15.10 53.49
CA GLN A 366 23.89 14.25 52.67
C GLN A 366 23.18 12.98 52.17
N GLU A 367 22.38 12.33 53.02
CA GLU A 367 21.56 11.17 52.63
C GLU A 367 20.44 11.58 51.66
N LEU A 368 19.82 12.75 51.83
CA LEU A 368 18.81 13.29 50.94
C LEU A 368 19.43 13.73 49.62
N ASP A 369 20.61 14.35 49.62
CA ASP A 369 21.33 14.73 48.39
C ASP A 369 21.86 13.49 47.65
N ALA A 370 22.28 12.43 48.36
CA ALA A 370 22.63 11.15 47.76
C ALA A 370 21.40 10.43 47.20
N THR A 371 20.28 10.40 47.94
CA THR A 371 19.00 9.83 47.47
C THR A 371 18.43 10.64 46.32
N LYS A 372 18.56 11.97 46.35
CA LYS A 372 18.20 12.88 45.25
C LYS A 372 19.14 12.68 44.06
N GLY A 373 20.42 12.41 44.28
CA GLY A 373 21.39 12.02 43.25
C GLY A 373 21.03 10.69 42.58
N GLU A 374 20.67 9.67 43.36
CA GLU A 374 20.16 8.39 42.86
C GLU A 374 18.79 8.53 42.17
N LEU A 375 17.90 9.38 42.68
CA LEU A 375 16.61 9.68 42.05
C LEU A 375 16.81 10.47 40.75
N THR A 376 17.82 11.34 40.66
CA THR A 376 18.20 12.09 39.45
C THR A 376 18.95 11.20 38.44
N GLN A 377 19.64 10.15 38.89
CA GLN A 377 20.22 9.11 38.03
C GLN A 377 19.19 8.08 37.55
N LYS A 378 18.19 7.72 38.38
CA LYS A 378 17.07 6.84 37.98
C LYS A 378 15.99 7.58 37.19
N ALA A 379 15.77 8.86 37.46
CA ALA A 379 15.01 9.78 36.63
C ALA A 379 16.00 10.58 35.77
N THR A 380 16.67 9.91 34.84
CA THR A 380 17.52 10.58 33.85
C THR A 380 16.68 11.65 33.18
N LYS A 381 17.02 12.92 33.39
CA LYS A 381 16.32 14.09 32.81
C LYS A 381 16.14 13.95 31.29
N GLN A 382 17.01 13.18 30.63
CA GLN A 382 16.93 12.81 29.22
C GLN A 382 15.67 12.02 28.84
N GLU A 383 15.17 11.09 29.66
CA GLU A 383 13.96 10.31 29.34
C GLU A 383 12.68 11.11 29.61
N VAL A 384 12.66 11.92 30.67
CA VAL A 384 11.52 12.78 31.01
C VAL A 384 11.45 14.00 30.08
N ASP A 385 12.60 14.59 29.69
CA ASP A 385 12.67 15.64 28.67
C ASP A 385 12.37 15.06 27.28
N ALA A 386 12.81 13.82 26.95
CA ALA A 386 12.44 13.18 25.69
C ALA A 386 10.96 12.81 25.63
N GLN A 387 10.36 12.33 26.72
CA GLN A 387 8.92 12.11 26.82
C GLN A 387 8.14 13.42 26.80
N GLY A 388 8.64 14.48 27.44
CA GLY A 388 8.08 15.82 27.40
C GLY A 388 8.14 16.46 26.02
N VAL A 389 9.25 16.32 25.29
CA VAL A 389 9.40 16.76 23.89
C VAL A 389 8.52 15.92 22.97
N ARG A 390 8.43 14.60 23.18
CA ARG A 390 7.52 13.74 22.42
C ARG A 390 6.06 14.10 22.67
N LEU A 391 5.69 14.45 23.90
CA LEU A 391 4.35 14.87 24.27
C LEU A 391 4.04 16.26 23.67
N ALA A 392 4.95 17.22 23.78
CA ALA A 392 4.79 18.54 23.17
C ALA A 392 4.71 18.46 21.62
N ASN A 393 5.51 17.59 21.00
CA ASN A 393 5.44 17.32 19.56
C ASN A 393 4.13 16.61 19.18
N ALA A 394 3.63 15.71 20.02
CA ALA A 394 2.34 15.05 19.80
C ALA A 394 1.18 16.05 19.96
N GLU A 395 1.21 16.92 20.96
CA GLU A 395 0.22 18.00 21.17
C GLU A 395 0.24 19.03 20.04
N SER A 396 1.43 19.40 19.56
CA SER A 396 1.58 20.27 18.39
C SER A 396 1.07 19.62 17.11
N LYS A 397 1.36 18.34 16.86
CA LYS A 397 0.80 17.58 15.72
C LYS A 397 -0.71 17.43 15.79
N LEU A 398 -1.26 17.20 17.00
CA LEU A 398 -2.70 17.15 17.22
C LEU A 398 -3.37 18.51 16.96
N THR A 399 -2.72 19.60 17.34
CA THR A 399 -3.21 20.96 17.08
C THR A 399 -3.19 21.25 15.58
N ALA A 400 -2.08 20.95 14.89
CA ALA A 400 -1.97 21.10 13.44
C ALA A 400 -3.00 20.26 12.68
N HIS A 401 -3.24 19.02 13.08
CA HIS A 401 -4.31 18.20 12.48
C HIS A 401 -5.72 18.72 12.79
N THR A 402 -5.93 19.35 13.95
CA THR A 402 -7.21 19.99 14.29
C THR A 402 -7.47 21.20 13.39
N ASP A 403 -6.44 22.00 13.11
CA ASP A 403 -6.51 23.15 12.21
C ASP A 403 -6.67 22.71 10.74
N GLU A 404 -5.95 21.67 10.33
CA GLU A 404 -6.06 21.07 9.00
C GLU A 404 -7.45 20.48 8.76
N LEU A 405 -8.02 19.78 9.74
CA LEU A 405 -9.38 19.24 9.66
C LEU A 405 -10.43 20.36 9.62
N SER A 406 -10.20 21.47 10.33
CA SER A 406 -11.07 22.64 10.29
C SER A 406 -11.02 23.34 8.93
N SER A 407 -9.85 23.45 8.33
CA SER A 407 -9.66 23.98 6.97
C SER A 407 -10.28 23.08 5.90
N GLN A 408 -10.13 21.76 6.05
CA GLN A 408 -10.79 20.78 5.18
C GLN A 408 -12.32 20.84 5.29
N ALA A 409 -12.87 21.02 6.51
CA ALA A 409 -14.29 21.23 6.71
C ALA A 409 -14.80 22.50 6.00
N GLN A 410 -14.07 23.61 6.12
CA GLN A 410 -14.41 24.85 5.40
C GLN A 410 -14.33 24.70 3.88
N ARG A 411 -13.36 23.96 3.36
CA ARG A 411 -13.27 23.62 1.92
C ARG A 411 -14.43 22.75 1.45
N LEU A 412 -14.85 21.79 2.27
CA LEU A 412 -16.01 20.94 1.98
C LEU A 412 -17.31 21.75 1.96
N ASP A 413 -17.48 22.67 2.90
CA ASP A 413 -18.63 23.59 2.91
C ASP A 413 -18.63 24.50 1.67
N GLY A 414 -17.46 25.03 1.28
CA GLY A 414 -17.31 25.82 0.05
C GLY A 414 -17.60 25.01 -1.23
N LEU A 415 -17.14 23.76 -1.29
CA LEU A 415 -17.42 22.86 -2.41
C LEU A 415 -18.91 22.49 -2.47
N ALA A 416 -19.55 22.23 -1.33
CA ALA A 416 -20.98 21.98 -1.26
C ALA A 416 -21.80 23.18 -1.75
N ALA A 417 -21.37 24.41 -1.43
CA ALA A 417 -21.98 25.63 -1.96
C ALA A 417 -21.80 25.77 -3.47
N GLN A 418 -20.61 25.47 -4.01
CA GLN A 418 -20.36 25.49 -5.46
C GLN A 418 -21.18 24.45 -6.22
N VAL A 419 -21.29 23.23 -5.68
CA VAL A 419 -22.12 22.16 -6.27
C VAL A 419 -23.59 22.57 -6.28
N THR A 420 -24.09 23.15 -5.19
CA THR A 420 -25.48 23.63 -5.12
C THR A 420 -25.76 24.78 -6.12
N LEU A 421 -24.79 25.69 -6.28
CA LEU A 421 -24.90 26.79 -7.25
C LEU A 421 -24.82 26.28 -8.71
N GLY A 422 -23.96 25.30 -8.96
CA GLY A 422 -23.84 24.60 -10.24
C GLY A 422 -25.12 23.87 -10.61
N ASP A 423 -25.74 23.18 -9.65
CA ASP A 423 -27.01 22.47 -9.84
C ASP A 423 -28.15 23.45 -10.18
N ALA A 424 -28.25 24.58 -9.47
CA ALA A 424 -29.21 25.64 -9.79
C ALA A 424 -28.99 26.23 -11.20
N THR A 425 -27.74 26.39 -11.62
CA THR A 425 -27.37 26.88 -12.96
C THR A 425 -27.73 25.87 -14.05
N LEU A 426 -27.46 24.59 -13.79
CA LEU A 426 -27.80 23.51 -14.71
C LEU A 426 -29.32 23.38 -14.86
N GLN A 427 -30.08 23.47 -13.76
CA GLN A 427 -31.54 23.46 -13.78
C GLN A 427 -32.11 24.63 -14.61
N ALA A 428 -31.53 25.83 -14.48
CA ALA A 428 -31.90 26.99 -15.28
C ALA A 428 -31.61 26.78 -16.77
N ASN A 429 -30.43 26.24 -17.10
CA ASN A 429 -30.05 25.94 -18.49
C ASN A 429 -30.93 24.84 -19.11
N ILE A 430 -31.29 23.81 -18.35
CA ILE A 430 -32.22 22.76 -18.79
C ILE A 430 -33.61 23.36 -19.07
N THR A 431 -34.07 24.26 -18.19
CA THR A 431 -35.36 24.94 -18.36
C THR A 431 -35.36 25.82 -19.60
N GLU A 432 -34.28 26.55 -19.85
CA GLU A 432 -34.14 27.41 -21.02
C GLU A 432 -33.99 26.59 -22.31
N LEU A 433 -33.25 25.48 -22.28
CA LEU A 433 -33.15 24.56 -23.41
C LEU A 433 -34.51 23.92 -23.74
N ALA A 434 -35.29 23.55 -22.72
CA ALA A 434 -36.64 23.04 -22.90
C ALA A 434 -37.57 24.10 -23.54
N ARG A 435 -37.44 25.38 -23.15
CA ARG A 435 -38.15 26.51 -23.75
C ARG A 435 -37.77 26.71 -25.22
N VAL A 436 -36.47 26.75 -25.52
CA VAL A 436 -35.94 26.93 -26.88
C VAL A 436 -36.34 25.77 -27.79
N THR A 437 -36.33 24.54 -27.28
CA THR A 437 -36.77 23.35 -28.03
C THR A 437 -38.26 23.43 -28.34
N ALA A 438 -39.10 23.80 -27.36
CA ALA A 438 -40.53 23.98 -27.59
C ALA A 438 -40.86 25.10 -28.60
N GLU A 439 -40.11 26.21 -28.58
CA GLU A 439 -40.23 27.28 -29.58
C GLU A 439 -39.79 26.83 -30.97
N SER A 440 -38.68 26.07 -31.07
CA SER A 440 -38.20 25.48 -32.33
C SER A 440 -39.22 24.50 -32.92
N ASP A 441 -39.83 23.66 -32.08
CA ASP A 441 -40.89 22.73 -32.48
C ASP A 441 -42.14 23.48 -32.96
N GLN A 442 -42.50 24.58 -32.30
CA GLN A 442 -43.61 25.44 -32.71
C GLN A 442 -43.34 26.12 -34.06
N VAL A 443 -42.14 26.65 -34.28
CA VAL A 443 -41.72 27.24 -35.57
C VAL A 443 -41.69 26.18 -36.67
N THR A 444 -41.24 24.96 -36.35
CA THR A 444 -41.24 23.83 -37.29
C THR A 444 -42.67 23.42 -37.64
N ALA A 445 -43.58 23.33 -36.66
CA ALA A 445 -44.99 23.08 -36.88
C ALA A 445 -45.66 24.18 -37.72
N GLN A 446 -45.32 25.46 -37.50
CA GLN A 446 -45.80 26.57 -38.33
C GLN A 446 -45.26 26.49 -39.77
N ARG A 447 -44.00 26.11 -39.96
CA ARG A 447 -43.40 25.91 -41.30
C ARG A 447 -44.03 24.72 -42.02
N VAL A 448 -44.31 23.62 -41.31
CA VAL A 448 -44.99 22.44 -41.85
C VAL A 448 -46.43 22.77 -42.22
N SER A 449 -47.17 23.46 -41.36
CA SER A 449 -48.52 23.94 -41.68
C SER A 449 -48.53 24.90 -42.88
N GLY A 450 -47.56 25.81 -42.98
CA GLY A 450 -47.39 26.69 -44.14
C GLY A 450 -46.97 25.94 -45.43
N LEU A 451 -46.27 24.81 -45.31
CA LEU A 451 -45.98 23.91 -46.43
C LEU A 451 -47.22 23.12 -46.83
N GLU A 452 -48.02 22.60 -45.90
CA GLU A 452 -49.29 21.93 -46.16
C GLU A 452 -50.28 22.86 -46.88
N VAL A 453 -50.41 24.12 -46.44
CA VAL A 453 -51.26 25.10 -47.13
C VAL A 453 -50.78 25.37 -48.56
N ARG A 454 -49.46 25.49 -48.77
CA ARG A 454 -48.88 25.69 -50.11
C ARG A 454 -48.99 24.45 -50.99
N ALA A 455 -48.87 23.26 -50.40
CA ALA A 455 -49.07 21.98 -51.07
C ALA A 455 -50.52 21.84 -51.50
N GLY A 456 -51.50 22.08 -50.61
CA GLY A 456 -52.93 22.09 -50.96
C GLY A 456 -53.28 23.17 -51.99
N THR A 457 -52.66 24.35 -51.92
CA THR A 457 -52.82 25.39 -52.97
C THR A 457 -52.23 24.93 -54.31
N SER A 458 -51.12 24.20 -54.29
CA SER A 458 -50.48 23.66 -55.50
C SER A 458 -51.28 22.49 -56.06
N GLU A 459 -51.85 21.63 -55.21
CA GLU A 459 -52.74 20.54 -55.58
C GLU A 459 -54.05 21.07 -56.19
N ALA A 460 -54.64 22.13 -55.62
CA ALA A 460 -55.78 22.82 -56.22
C ALA A 460 -55.44 23.48 -57.57
N LYS A 461 -54.22 24.04 -57.72
CA LYS A 461 -53.74 24.57 -59.00
C LYS A 461 -53.46 23.47 -60.02
N ILE A 462 -53.00 22.31 -59.59
CA ILE A 462 -52.76 21.14 -60.43
C ILE A 462 -54.09 20.54 -60.87
N GLN A 463 -55.08 20.44 -59.98
CA GLN A 463 -56.45 20.04 -60.35
C GLN A 463 -57.09 21.02 -61.33
N ALA A 464 -56.90 22.33 -61.13
CA ALA A 464 -57.36 23.33 -62.10
C ALA A 464 -56.63 23.25 -63.45
N LEU A 465 -55.34 22.87 -63.44
CA LEU A 465 -54.57 22.61 -64.67
C LEU A 465 -54.99 21.29 -65.33
N GLU A 466 -55.33 20.25 -64.57
CA GLU A 466 -55.89 18.99 -65.06
C GLU A 466 -57.27 19.22 -65.70
N GLU A 467 -58.13 20.02 -65.07
CA GLU A 467 -59.45 20.40 -65.60
C GLU A 467 -59.32 21.23 -66.89
N ILE A 468 -58.31 22.13 -66.96
CA ILE A 468 -57.97 22.86 -68.20
C ILE A 468 -57.45 21.90 -69.28
N ILE A 469 -56.62 20.91 -68.93
CA ILE A 469 -56.05 19.94 -69.89
C ILE A 469 -57.13 18.98 -70.41
N GLU A 470 -58.13 18.63 -69.58
CA GLU A 470 -59.28 17.83 -69.99
C GLU A 470 -60.20 18.61 -70.96
N ASP A 471 -60.35 19.93 -70.78
CA ASP A 471 -61.07 20.81 -71.72
C ASP A 471 -60.26 21.14 -73.00
N ASP A 472 -58.93 21.27 -72.92
CA ASP A 472 -58.05 21.59 -74.06
C ASP A 472 -57.79 20.37 -74.98
N GLY A 473 -58.15 19.16 -74.52
CA GLY A 473 -58.21 17.95 -75.35
C GLY A 473 -59.19 18.06 -76.53
N GLY A 474 -60.19 18.96 -76.44
CA GLY A 474 -61.09 19.31 -77.54
C GLY A 474 -60.61 20.48 -78.42
N ILE A 475 -59.77 21.37 -77.90
CA ILE A 475 -59.31 22.59 -78.60
C ILE A 475 -58.00 22.34 -79.38
N THR A 476 -57.19 21.37 -78.96
CA THR A 476 -55.90 21.07 -79.59
C THR A 476 -56.01 20.41 -80.98
N ALA A 477 -57.15 19.78 -81.30
CA ALA A 477 -57.43 19.25 -82.64
C ALA A 477 -57.83 20.34 -83.65
N GLY A 478 -58.50 21.42 -83.23
CA GLY A 478 -58.93 22.51 -84.13
C GLY A 478 -57.83 23.52 -84.48
N ARG A 479 -56.85 23.70 -83.59
CA ARG A 479 -55.76 24.68 -83.81
C ARG A 479 -54.64 24.14 -84.69
N PHE A 480 -54.50 22.82 -84.85
CA PHE A 480 -53.49 22.23 -85.74
C PHE A 480 -53.84 22.39 -87.23
N ASP A 481 -55.13 22.33 -87.59
CA ASP A 481 -55.59 22.66 -88.95
C ASP A 481 -55.47 24.17 -89.25
N THR A 482 -55.62 25.02 -88.23
CA THR A 482 -55.50 26.48 -88.39
C THR A 482 -54.03 26.91 -88.51
N ILE A 483 -53.11 26.25 -87.80
CA ILE A 483 -51.66 26.56 -87.88
C ILE A 483 -51.01 25.94 -89.14
N THR A 484 -51.57 24.87 -89.70
CA THR A 484 -51.12 24.32 -91.00
C THR A 484 -51.60 25.17 -92.17
N ALA A 485 -52.76 25.84 -92.07
CA ALA A 485 -53.23 26.80 -93.06
C ALA A 485 -52.54 28.18 -92.97
N GLU A 486 -52.09 28.61 -91.78
CA GLU A 486 -51.39 29.90 -91.59
C GLU A 486 -49.91 29.83 -92.04
N LEU A 487 -49.29 28.64 -92.04
CA LEU A 487 -47.89 28.47 -92.45
C LEU A 487 -47.70 28.37 -93.98
N GLU A 488 -48.76 28.09 -94.75
CA GLU A 488 -48.74 28.13 -96.23
C GLU A 488 -49.22 29.48 -96.82
N LEU A 489 -49.72 30.42 -96.01
CA LEU A 489 -50.14 31.76 -96.47
C LEU A 489 -49.13 32.88 -96.19
N GLN A 490 -48.00 32.59 -95.54
CA GLN A 490 -46.86 33.52 -95.33
C GLN A 490 -45.58 33.13 -96.11
N ARG A 491 -45.74 32.36 -97.19
CA ARG A 491 -44.70 32.17 -98.23
C ARG A 491 -45.01 32.89 -99.55
N GLY A 492 -46.04 33.73 -99.57
CA GLY A 492 -46.32 34.65 -100.67
C GLY A 492 -46.76 35.99 -100.13
N LEU A 493 -46.02 37.04 -100.48
CA LEU A 493 -46.19 38.47 -100.12
C LEU A 493 -45.46 38.90 -98.85
N ASP A 494 -44.19 39.28 -98.99
CA ASP A 494 -43.58 40.49 -98.37
C ASP A 494 -42.13 40.66 -98.87
N ASP A 495 -41.99 40.75 -100.19
CA ASP A 495 -40.72 41.08 -100.87
C ASP A 495 -40.56 42.59 -101.12
N ASP A 496 -41.28 43.46 -100.40
CA ASP A 496 -41.17 44.92 -100.57
C ASP A 496 -41.44 45.66 -99.24
N ASN A 497 -40.41 45.84 -98.38
CA ASN A 497 -40.17 47.05 -97.55
C ASN A 497 -39.23 46.91 -96.32
N ALA A 498 -38.56 45.78 -96.09
CA ALA A 498 -37.63 45.68 -94.95
C ALA A 498 -36.18 46.16 -95.26
N SER A 499 -35.98 46.93 -96.33
CA SER A 499 -34.68 47.46 -96.75
C SER A 499 -34.52 48.97 -96.54
N ALA A 500 -35.48 49.65 -95.90
CA ALA A 500 -35.43 51.10 -95.66
C ALA A 500 -35.37 51.51 -94.17
N ALA A 501 -35.30 50.57 -93.23
CA ALA A 501 -35.23 50.85 -91.78
C ALA A 501 -33.89 50.48 -91.11
N ILE A 502 -32.97 49.82 -91.82
CA ILE A 502 -31.65 49.44 -91.28
C ILE A 502 -30.56 50.45 -91.67
N ASP A 503 -30.74 51.21 -92.76
CA ASP A 503 -29.80 52.26 -93.19
C ASP A 503 -29.98 53.62 -92.45
N GLY A 504 -31.01 53.76 -91.61
CA GLY A 504 -31.20 54.91 -90.72
C GLY A 504 -30.67 54.71 -89.29
N ALA A 505 -30.30 53.48 -88.90
CA ALA A 505 -29.89 53.14 -87.53
C ALA A 505 -28.36 52.95 -87.37
N LEU A 506 -27.58 53.22 -88.43
CA LEU A 506 -26.12 53.08 -88.47
C LEU A 506 -25.36 54.42 -88.41
N ALA A 507 -26.04 55.53 -88.11
CA ALA A 507 -25.39 56.75 -87.65
C ALA A 507 -25.24 56.70 -86.12
N VAL A 508 -24.40 55.79 -85.61
CA VAL A 508 -24.12 55.74 -84.17
C VAL A 508 -22.62 55.61 -83.94
N ASP A 509 -22.13 56.54 -83.13
CA ASP A 509 -20.76 56.78 -82.72
C ASP A 509 -20.00 55.49 -82.34
N GLU A 510 -18.70 55.40 -82.65
CA GLU A 510 -17.83 54.24 -82.31
C GLU A 510 -17.85 53.92 -80.80
N ARG A 511 -18.26 54.91 -80.00
CA ARG A 511 -18.53 54.85 -78.55
C ARG A 511 -19.64 53.84 -78.18
N ASP A 512 -20.68 53.66 -78.98
CA ASP A 512 -21.79 52.74 -78.66
C ASP A 512 -21.50 51.28 -79.01
N ARG A 513 -20.51 51.03 -79.87
CA ARG A 513 -20.04 49.68 -80.20
C ARG A 513 -19.14 49.12 -79.10
N GLU A 514 -18.24 49.95 -78.57
CA GLU A 514 -17.43 49.62 -77.39
C GLU A 514 -18.28 49.48 -76.11
N THR A 515 -19.30 50.33 -75.95
CA THR A 515 -20.24 50.22 -74.81
C THR A 515 -21.01 48.89 -74.84
N ARG A 516 -21.41 48.38 -76.02
CA ARG A 516 -22.08 47.06 -76.16
C ARG A 516 -21.14 45.88 -75.89
N LYS A 517 -19.86 45.94 -76.30
CA LYS A 517 -18.86 44.94 -75.92
C LYS A 517 -18.61 44.93 -74.41
N ALA A 518 -18.50 46.11 -73.81
CA ALA A 518 -18.36 46.27 -72.36
C ALA A 518 -19.59 45.70 -71.61
N PHE A 519 -20.82 45.95 -72.08
CA PHE A 519 -22.01 45.31 -71.49
C PHE A 519 -22.02 43.78 -71.65
N GLY A 520 -21.52 43.25 -72.78
CA GLY A 520 -21.37 41.81 -73.00
C GLY A 520 -20.34 41.16 -72.07
N SER A 521 -19.17 41.79 -71.87
CA SER A 521 -18.15 41.32 -70.93
C SER A 521 -18.63 41.43 -69.48
N ILE A 522 -19.25 42.56 -69.09
CA ILE A 522 -19.85 42.76 -67.77
C ILE A 522 -20.91 41.70 -67.48
N ARG A 523 -21.80 41.39 -68.44
CA ARG A 523 -22.84 40.37 -68.23
C ARG A 523 -22.25 38.96 -68.10
N THR A 524 -21.15 38.69 -68.81
CA THR A 524 -20.44 37.41 -68.72
C THR A 524 -19.70 37.29 -67.39
N GLU A 525 -19.01 38.34 -66.95
CA GLU A 525 -18.37 38.41 -65.63
C GLU A 525 -19.39 38.32 -64.49
N GLN A 526 -20.52 39.02 -64.59
CA GLN A 526 -21.63 38.91 -63.62
C GLN A 526 -22.17 37.48 -63.52
N ARG A 527 -22.26 36.76 -64.64
CA ARG A 527 -22.69 35.36 -64.66
C ARG A 527 -21.65 34.43 -64.05
N VAL A 528 -20.36 34.67 -64.28
CA VAL A 528 -19.26 33.92 -63.64
C VAL A 528 -19.27 34.17 -62.13
N ILE A 529 -19.38 35.41 -61.68
CA ILE A 529 -19.46 35.78 -60.26
C ILE A 529 -20.67 35.13 -59.59
N LEU A 530 -21.86 35.16 -60.22
CA LEU A 530 -23.05 34.49 -59.68
C LEU A 530 -22.86 32.97 -59.57
N THR A 531 -22.19 32.35 -60.55
CA THR A 531 -21.91 30.91 -60.54
C THR A 531 -20.87 30.57 -59.47
N GLU A 532 -19.83 31.39 -59.30
CA GLU A 532 -18.86 31.24 -58.22
C GLU A 532 -19.48 31.45 -56.84
N GLN A 533 -20.37 32.45 -56.69
CA GLN A 533 -21.10 32.68 -55.43
C GLN A 533 -22.04 31.53 -55.10
N GLN A 534 -22.74 30.95 -56.09
CA GLN A 534 -23.53 29.74 -55.89
C GLN A 534 -22.66 28.53 -55.50
N ALA A 535 -21.51 28.35 -56.14
CA ALA A 535 -20.57 27.29 -55.78
C ALA A 535 -19.94 27.48 -54.38
N GLN A 536 -19.68 28.73 -53.98
CA GLN A 536 -19.25 29.05 -52.62
C GLN A 536 -20.35 28.78 -51.60
N ALA A 537 -21.60 29.20 -51.87
CA ALA A 537 -22.74 28.92 -51.01
C ALA A 537 -22.97 27.41 -50.84
N GLN A 538 -22.86 26.62 -51.92
CA GLN A 538 -22.96 25.17 -51.84
C GLN A 538 -21.82 24.54 -51.03
N ARG A 539 -20.58 25.03 -51.18
CA ARG A 539 -19.46 24.57 -50.33
C ARG A 539 -19.68 24.89 -48.85
N THR A 540 -20.24 26.05 -48.53
CA THR A 540 -20.59 26.42 -47.15
C THR A 540 -21.66 25.48 -46.60
N ILE A 541 -22.72 25.20 -47.35
CA ILE A 541 -23.77 24.25 -46.97
C ILE A 541 -23.18 22.84 -46.75
N ASP A 542 -22.33 22.36 -47.65
CA ASP A 542 -21.69 21.04 -47.53
C ASP A 542 -20.75 20.96 -46.32
N ILE A 543 -20.06 22.06 -45.96
CA ILE A 543 -19.23 22.13 -44.76
C ILE A 543 -20.10 22.09 -43.50
N ASP A 544 -21.21 22.84 -43.47
CA ASP A 544 -22.14 22.92 -42.34
C ASP A 544 -22.76 21.54 -42.07
N VAL A 545 -23.26 20.87 -43.11
CA VAL A 545 -23.82 19.50 -43.00
C VAL A 545 -22.76 18.51 -42.52
N LYS A 546 -21.52 18.61 -43.01
CA LYS A 546 -20.42 17.74 -42.53
C LYS A 546 -20.04 18.04 -41.08
N PHE A 547 -20.14 19.29 -40.66
CA PHE A 547 -19.87 19.70 -39.30
C PHE A 547 -20.97 19.18 -38.36
N GLU A 548 -22.24 19.41 -38.67
CA GLU A 548 -23.39 18.87 -37.92
C GLU A 548 -23.35 17.34 -37.82
N ALA A 549 -23.00 16.64 -38.91
CA ALA A 549 -22.86 15.19 -38.88
C ALA A 549 -21.70 14.71 -37.99
N LYS A 550 -20.57 15.42 -37.98
CA LYS A 550 -19.45 15.12 -37.08
C LYS A 550 -19.75 15.49 -35.63
N ASP A 551 -20.48 16.55 -35.40
CA ASP A 551 -20.93 16.99 -34.09
C ASP A 551 -21.88 15.95 -33.48
N ALA A 552 -22.89 15.53 -34.23
CA ALA A 552 -23.79 14.44 -33.83
C ALA A 552 -23.05 13.12 -33.53
N ALA A 553 -22.05 12.76 -34.36
CA ALA A 553 -21.22 11.58 -34.13
C ALA A 553 -20.32 11.73 -32.88
N THR A 554 -19.85 12.95 -32.59
CA THR A 554 -19.06 13.24 -31.40
C THR A 554 -19.93 13.18 -30.15
N GLN A 555 -21.13 13.77 -30.19
CA GLN A 555 -22.10 13.72 -29.12
C GLN A 555 -22.51 12.28 -28.79
N ALA A 556 -22.76 11.45 -29.80
CA ALA A 556 -23.05 10.02 -29.60
C ALA A 556 -21.89 9.26 -28.93
N ARG A 557 -20.64 9.59 -29.29
CA ARG A 557 -19.44 9.00 -28.64
C ARG A 557 -19.30 9.48 -27.20
N ILE A 558 -19.56 10.75 -26.91
CA ILE A 558 -19.53 11.32 -25.55
C ILE A 558 -20.58 10.61 -24.68
N SER A 559 -21.83 10.52 -25.13
CA SER A 559 -22.89 9.82 -24.38
C SER A 559 -22.60 8.32 -24.19
N SER A 560 -21.94 7.68 -25.16
CA SER A 560 -21.48 6.30 -24.99
C SER A 560 -20.40 6.18 -23.92
N VAL A 561 -19.48 7.14 -23.83
CA VAL A 561 -18.42 7.15 -22.81
C VAL A 561 -19.02 7.45 -21.43
N GLU A 562 -19.94 8.40 -21.32
CA GLU A 562 -20.68 8.70 -20.08
C GLU A 562 -21.43 7.47 -19.56
N LYS A 563 -22.11 6.74 -20.44
CA LYS A 563 -22.79 5.49 -20.09
C LYS A 563 -21.80 4.43 -19.60
N VAL A 564 -20.69 4.22 -20.31
CA VAL A 564 -19.66 3.25 -19.90
C VAL A 564 -19.04 3.62 -18.56
N ALA A 565 -18.80 4.91 -18.30
CA ALA A 565 -18.31 5.40 -17.01
C ALA A 565 -19.32 5.14 -15.89
N SER A 566 -20.60 5.44 -16.10
CA SER A 566 -21.67 5.20 -15.12
C SER A 566 -21.90 3.70 -14.83
N ASP A 567 -21.84 2.86 -15.86
CA ASP A 567 -21.91 1.40 -15.71
C ASP A 567 -20.69 0.87 -14.93
N ALA A 568 -19.50 1.41 -15.18
CA ALA A 568 -18.28 1.07 -14.44
C ALA A 568 -18.33 1.52 -12.97
N ASP A 569 -18.82 2.73 -12.69
CA ASP A 569 -19.01 3.24 -11.33
C ASP A 569 -20.04 2.40 -10.56
N SER A 570 -21.12 1.98 -11.22
CA SER A 570 -22.13 1.09 -10.63
C SER A 570 -21.54 -0.29 -10.31
N ALA A 571 -20.72 -0.85 -11.20
CA ALA A 571 -20.04 -2.11 -10.97
C ALA A 571 -19.01 -2.02 -9.82
N MET A 572 -18.28 -0.90 -9.74
CA MET A 572 -17.35 -0.63 -8.65
C MET A 572 -18.08 -0.45 -7.32
N ALA A 573 -19.22 0.25 -7.30
CA ALA A 573 -20.05 0.38 -6.11
C ALA A 573 -20.57 -0.97 -5.61
N GLN A 574 -20.97 -1.87 -6.52
CA GLN A 574 -21.34 -3.25 -6.18
C GLN A 574 -20.17 -4.05 -5.62
N GLN A 575 -18.97 -3.93 -6.19
CA GLN A 575 -17.77 -4.58 -5.66
C GLN A 575 -17.43 -4.05 -4.26
N ILE A 576 -17.52 -2.74 -4.03
CA ILE A 576 -17.30 -2.13 -2.71
C ILE A 576 -18.31 -2.68 -1.71
N GLN A 577 -19.60 -2.73 -2.04
CA GLN A 577 -20.63 -3.32 -1.17
C GLN A 577 -20.34 -4.78 -0.82
N GLN A 578 -19.93 -5.59 -1.81
CA GLN A 578 -19.56 -6.99 -1.58
C GLN A 578 -18.33 -7.12 -0.67
N VAL A 579 -17.31 -6.29 -0.89
CA VAL A 579 -16.10 -6.25 -0.06
C VAL A 579 -16.47 -5.86 1.38
N THR A 580 -17.29 -4.83 1.58
CA THR A 580 -17.78 -4.43 2.90
C THR A 580 -18.55 -5.56 3.60
N ALA A 581 -19.41 -6.28 2.89
CA ALA A 581 -20.15 -7.43 3.45
C ALA A 581 -19.21 -8.57 3.87
N ASN A 582 -18.21 -8.89 3.05
CA ASN A 582 -17.21 -9.91 3.37
C ASN A 582 -16.38 -9.51 4.61
N TYR A 583 -16.00 -8.23 4.73
CA TYR A 583 -15.31 -7.73 5.92
C TYR A 583 -16.17 -7.83 7.17
N GLN A 584 -17.42 -7.41 7.12
CA GLN A 584 -18.35 -7.51 8.26
C GLN A 584 -18.56 -8.95 8.72
N GLN A 585 -18.67 -9.90 7.78
CA GLN A 585 -18.79 -11.31 8.09
C GLN A 585 -17.51 -11.87 8.73
N GLY A 586 -16.34 -11.50 8.19
CA GLY A 586 -15.04 -11.87 8.76
C GLY A 586 -14.86 -11.35 10.18
N ASP A 587 -15.28 -10.11 10.44
CA ASP A 587 -15.22 -9.47 11.77
C ASP A 587 -16.13 -10.19 12.77
N GLN A 588 -17.35 -10.57 12.37
CA GLN A 588 -18.24 -11.38 13.20
C GLN A 588 -17.64 -12.76 13.53
N GLN A 589 -16.99 -13.40 12.56
CA GLN A 589 -16.33 -14.68 12.78
C GLN A 589 -15.14 -14.54 13.74
N LEU A 590 -14.32 -13.51 13.56
CA LEU A 590 -13.18 -13.21 14.42
C LEU A 590 -13.66 -12.89 15.86
N GLN A 591 -14.71 -12.09 16.00
CA GLN A 591 -15.31 -11.78 17.30
C GLN A 591 -15.82 -13.07 17.98
N GLY A 592 -16.42 -13.99 17.24
CA GLY A 592 -16.83 -15.30 17.74
C GLY A 592 -15.64 -16.15 18.22
N GLN A 593 -14.54 -16.18 17.46
CA GLN A 593 -13.31 -16.89 17.84
C GLN A 593 -12.64 -16.29 19.08
N ILE A 594 -12.53 -14.96 19.16
CA ILE A 594 -11.98 -14.25 20.33
C ILE A 594 -12.84 -14.54 21.57
N THR A 595 -14.16 -14.55 21.43
CA THR A 595 -15.06 -14.85 22.54
C THR A 595 -14.89 -16.29 23.03
N ALA A 596 -14.81 -17.25 22.10
CA ALA A 596 -14.59 -18.66 22.44
C ALA A 596 -13.24 -18.88 23.14
N GLU A 597 -12.17 -18.24 22.66
CA GLU A 597 -10.85 -18.29 23.27
C GLU A 597 -10.83 -17.64 24.66
N SER A 598 -11.52 -16.51 24.84
CA SER A 598 -11.67 -15.85 26.14
C SER A 598 -12.33 -16.76 27.17
N VAL A 599 -13.40 -17.46 26.77
CA VAL A 599 -14.08 -18.45 27.62
C VAL A 599 -13.16 -19.62 27.95
N ALA A 600 -12.50 -20.22 26.94
CA ALA A 600 -11.58 -21.34 27.16
C ALA A 600 -10.43 -20.99 28.11
N ARG A 601 -9.89 -19.76 27.97
CA ARG A 601 -8.82 -19.26 28.85
C ARG A 601 -9.34 -18.99 30.26
N ALA A 602 -10.56 -18.47 30.43
CA ALA A 602 -11.20 -18.32 31.73
C ALA A 602 -11.40 -19.67 32.44
N ASP A 603 -11.87 -20.69 31.72
CA ASP A 603 -12.04 -22.05 32.25
C ASP A 603 -10.70 -22.67 32.68
N ALA A 604 -9.65 -22.49 31.85
CA ALA A 604 -8.30 -22.93 32.19
C ALA A 604 -7.77 -22.23 33.46
N VAL A 605 -8.04 -20.93 33.63
CA VAL A 605 -7.68 -20.18 34.85
C VAL A 605 -8.46 -20.67 36.06
N GLN A 606 -9.74 -21.01 35.92
CA GLN A 606 -10.52 -21.61 37.02
C GLN A 606 -9.99 -23.00 37.42
N ALA A 607 -9.61 -23.82 36.43
CA ALA A 607 -8.98 -25.12 36.67
C ALA A 607 -7.63 -24.97 37.38
N LEU A 608 -6.79 -24.03 36.94
CA LEU A 608 -5.54 -23.70 37.60
C LEU A 608 -5.77 -23.18 39.03
N GLY A 609 -6.77 -22.33 39.25
CA GLY A 609 -7.18 -21.88 40.58
C GLY A 609 -7.58 -23.04 41.50
N SER A 610 -8.28 -24.04 40.96
CA SER A 610 -8.64 -25.26 41.70
C SER A 610 -7.42 -26.12 42.05
N GLN A 611 -6.45 -26.24 41.12
CA GLN A 611 -5.18 -26.91 41.39
C GLN A 611 -4.35 -26.16 42.44
N ILE A 612 -4.30 -24.83 42.38
CA ILE A 612 -3.62 -23.99 43.38
C ILE A 612 -4.26 -24.19 44.76
N ASN A 613 -5.59 -24.21 44.85
CA ASN A 613 -6.29 -24.50 46.11
C ASN A 613 -5.94 -25.90 46.64
N THR A 614 -5.84 -26.89 45.77
CA THR A 614 -5.42 -28.26 46.12
C THR A 614 -3.98 -28.29 46.62
N VAL A 615 -3.05 -27.66 45.90
CA VAL A 615 -1.63 -27.57 46.29
C VAL A 615 -1.47 -26.80 47.60
N SER A 616 -2.22 -25.72 47.79
CA SER A 616 -2.24 -24.92 49.03
C SER A 616 -2.76 -25.74 50.20
N ALA A 617 -3.84 -26.52 50.02
CA ALA A 617 -4.36 -27.44 51.04
C ALA A 617 -3.34 -28.54 51.38
N VAL A 618 -2.68 -29.13 50.37
CA VAL A 618 -1.62 -30.13 50.57
C VAL A 618 -0.42 -29.53 51.29
N ALA A 619 0.04 -28.36 50.87
CA ALA A 619 1.16 -27.64 51.50
C ALA A 619 0.83 -27.23 52.95
N GLY A 620 -0.39 -26.75 53.21
CA GLY A 620 -0.88 -26.43 54.55
C GLY A 620 -1.06 -27.64 55.45
N SER A 621 -1.29 -28.83 54.87
CA SER A 621 -1.36 -30.12 55.60
C SER A 621 0.00 -30.75 55.89
N LYS A 622 1.10 -30.21 55.34
CA LYS A 622 2.45 -30.70 55.65
C LYS A 622 2.81 -30.32 57.08
N ASN A 623 3.44 -31.27 57.76
CA ASN A 623 3.97 -31.05 59.10
C ASN A 623 5.07 -29.98 59.06
N LYS A 624 4.97 -28.99 59.93
CA LYS A 624 5.97 -27.93 60.10
C LYS A 624 7.11 -28.41 61.00
N THR A 625 8.30 -27.89 60.76
CA THR A 625 9.48 -28.15 61.60
C THR A 625 9.93 -26.85 62.26
N PHE A 626 9.89 -26.80 63.59
CA PHE A 626 10.34 -25.68 64.40
C PHE A 626 11.76 -25.95 64.94
N PHE A 627 12.62 -24.94 64.95
CA PHE A 627 14.01 -25.06 65.41
C PHE A 627 14.32 -23.91 66.38
N GLN A 628 14.12 -24.13 67.67
CA GLN A 628 14.19 -23.08 68.70
C GLN A 628 14.33 -23.67 70.11
N ALA A 629 14.77 -22.85 71.06
CA ALA A 629 15.10 -23.28 72.43
C ALA A 629 13.88 -23.54 73.33
N THR A 630 12.70 -23.02 72.97
CA THR A 630 11.47 -23.15 73.77
C THR A 630 10.36 -23.73 72.91
N ALA A 631 9.54 -24.62 73.47
CA ALA A 631 8.44 -25.24 72.76
C ALA A 631 7.50 -24.19 72.14
N PRO A 632 7.16 -24.30 70.84
CA PRO A 632 6.13 -23.47 70.23
C PRO A 632 4.81 -23.56 71.02
N GLY A 633 4.19 -22.41 71.31
CA GLY A 633 3.03 -22.30 72.20
C GLY A 633 1.67 -22.23 71.50
N SER A 634 1.62 -21.88 70.21
CA SER A 634 0.40 -21.84 69.39
C SER A 634 0.72 -21.99 67.90
N GLY A 635 -0.28 -22.40 67.10
CA GLY A 635 -0.13 -22.55 65.63
C GLY A 635 0.44 -23.90 65.14
N MET A 636 0.54 -24.90 66.02
CA MET A 636 1.00 -26.26 65.69
C MET A 636 -0.13 -27.16 65.18
N GLY A 637 0.15 -27.92 64.12
CA GLY A 637 -0.66 -29.03 63.65
C GLY A 637 -0.22 -30.37 64.23
N THR A 638 -1.14 -31.32 64.38
CA THR A 638 -0.81 -32.70 64.77
C THR A 638 0.20 -33.31 63.81
N GLY A 639 1.33 -33.77 64.34
CA GLY A 639 2.43 -34.34 63.57
C GLY A 639 3.59 -33.38 63.30
N ASP A 640 3.46 -32.08 63.59
CA ASP A 640 4.55 -31.10 63.53
C ASP A 640 5.76 -31.56 64.35
N LEU A 641 6.95 -31.15 63.92
CA LEU A 641 8.22 -31.46 64.56
C LEU A 641 8.81 -30.22 65.21
N TRP A 642 9.41 -30.38 66.38
CA TRP A 642 10.17 -29.32 67.03
C TRP A 642 11.50 -29.89 67.49
N PHE A 643 12.58 -29.21 67.12
CA PHE A 643 13.92 -29.49 67.62
C PHE A 643 14.26 -28.46 68.68
N ASP A 644 14.41 -28.93 69.91
CA ASP A 644 14.78 -28.11 71.05
C ASP A 644 16.28 -27.77 70.99
N THR A 645 16.62 -26.57 70.54
CA THR A 645 18.01 -26.13 70.39
C THR A 645 18.72 -25.92 71.73
N ALA A 646 18.00 -25.79 72.85
CA ALA A 646 18.60 -25.75 74.17
C ALA A 646 18.94 -27.16 74.69
N SER A 647 18.28 -28.19 74.15
CA SER A 647 18.45 -29.60 74.52
C SER A 647 19.16 -30.41 73.44
N ASN A 648 20.26 -29.87 72.88
CA ASN A 648 21.05 -30.52 71.83
C ASN A 648 20.23 -30.95 70.60
N ASN A 649 19.31 -30.10 70.16
CA ASN A 649 18.37 -30.35 69.06
C ASN A 649 17.53 -31.61 69.28
N ARG A 650 17.07 -31.88 70.51
CA ARG A 650 16.24 -33.05 70.78
C ARG A 650 14.92 -32.97 69.99
N PRO A 651 14.54 -34.02 69.22
CA PRO A 651 13.35 -33.98 68.39
C PRO A 651 12.09 -34.34 69.17
N TYR A 652 11.08 -33.49 69.04
CA TYR A 652 9.73 -33.68 69.55
C TYR A 652 8.73 -33.68 68.38
N ARG A 653 7.64 -34.45 68.51
CA ARG A 653 6.49 -34.43 67.61
C ARG A 653 5.24 -33.98 68.35
N TYR A 654 4.48 -33.05 67.78
CA TYR A 654 3.25 -32.55 68.36
C TYR A 654 2.11 -33.58 68.16
N SER A 655 1.42 -33.96 69.23
CA SER A 655 0.34 -34.96 69.20
C SER A 655 -1.03 -34.37 68.87
N GLY A 656 -1.12 -33.05 68.72
CA GLY A 656 -2.38 -32.29 68.69
C GLY A 656 -2.70 -31.61 70.02
N THR A 657 -2.15 -32.12 71.14
CA THR A 657 -2.35 -31.56 72.48
C THR A 657 -1.04 -31.33 73.25
N ALA A 658 0.07 -31.98 72.89
CA ALA A 658 1.35 -31.83 73.56
C ALA A 658 2.55 -32.15 72.63
N TRP A 659 3.73 -31.64 72.98
CA TRP A 659 4.99 -32.04 72.36
C TRP A 659 5.50 -33.34 73.01
N ILE A 660 5.60 -34.41 72.22
CA ILE A 660 6.06 -35.73 72.66
C ILE A 660 7.48 -35.96 72.13
N ALA A 661 8.41 -36.36 72.99
CA ALA A 661 9.79 -36.66 72.58
C ALA A 661 9.82 -37.88 71.65
N THR A 662 10.62 -37.82 70.58
CA THR A 662 10.72 -38.87 69.56
C THR A 662 12.12 -39.44 69.41
N ASP A 663 13.01 -39.19 70.37
CA ASP A 663 14.35 -39.77 70.35
C ASP A 663 14.31 -41.29 70.37
N ASP A 664 15.15 -41.92 69.55
CA ASP A 664 15.38 -43.36 69.57
C ASP A 664 16.31 -43.68 70.75
N PRO A 665 15.82 -44.37 71.80
CA PRO A 665 16.62 -44.66 72.99
C PRO A 665 17.86 -45.54 72.68
N ARG A 666 17.91 -46.20 71.52
CA ARG A 666 19.08 -46.97 71.06
C ARG A 666 20.22 -46.07 70.57
N ILE A 667 19.96 -44.83 70.11
CA ILE A 667 21.04 -43.93 69.64
C ILE A 667 21.95 -43.53 70.80
N ALA A 668 21.41 -43.28 71.99
CA ALA A 668 22.23 -43.05 73.19
C ALA A 668 23.08 -44.28 73.54
N SER A 669 22.54 -45.48 73.33
CA SER A 669 23.23 -46.76 73.54
C SER A 669 24.31 -47.02 72.48
N ASN A 670 24.04 -46.67 71.22
CA ASN A 670 24.97 -46.79 70.10
C ASN A 670 26.04 -45.69 70.09
N ALA A 671 25.77 -44.47 70.59
CA ALA A 671 26.78 -43.41 70.70
C ALA A 671 27.94 -43.86 71.59
N ALA A 672 27.63 -44.54 72.70
CA ALA A 672 28.64 -45.17 73.55
C ALA A 672 29.43 -46.28 72.82
N ALA A 673 28.78 -47.05 71.93
CA ALA A 673 29.44 -48.08 71.10
C ALA A 673 30.26 -47.48 69.93
N VAL A 674 29.81 -46.36 69.35
CA VAL A 674 30.47 -45.64 68.25
C VAL A 674 31.65 -44.81 68.76
N GLN A 675 31.65 -44.32 70.01
CA GLN A 675 32.86 -43.77 70.63
C GLN A 675 33.98 -44.83 70.70
N LEU A 676 33.61 -46.07 70.99
CA LEU A 676 34.52 -47.22 71.03
C LEU A 676 35.00 -47.63 69.62
N GLN A 677 34.12 -47.53 68.62
CA GLN A 677 34.42 -47.85 67.21
C GLN A 677 35.18 -46.73 66.48
N SER A 678 34.98 -45.46 66.87
CA SER A 678 35.71 -44.27 66.38
C SER A 678 37.20 -44.37 66.70
N GLN A 679 37.53 -44.91 67.87
CA GLN A 679 38.91 -45.22 68.27
C GLN A 679 39.56 -46.30 67.36
N ALA A 680 38.77 -47.19 66.74
CA ALA A 680 39.24 -48.24 65.84
C ALA A 680 39.21 -47.86 64.34
N ILE A 681 38.44 -46.83 63.96
CA ILE A 681 38.36 -46.30 62.58
C ILE A 681 39.47 -45.26 62.31
N ALA A 682 39.97 -44.57 63.35
CA ALA A 682 41.09 -43.64 63.23
C ALA A 682 42.37 -44.29 62.64
N ASP A 683 42.56 -45.60 62.86
CA ASP A 683 43.69 -46.37 62.31
C ASP A 683 43.48 -46.83 60.84
N LEU A 684 42.26 -46.75 60.29
CA LEU A 684 41.95 -47.05 58.89
C LEU A 684 41.92 -45.80 57.98
N GLN A 685 41.87 -44.59 58.55
CA GLN A 685 41.73 -43.32 57.81
C GLN A 685 43.00 -42.84 57.08
N ASN A 686 44.16 -43.48 57.27
CA ASN A 686 45.37 -43.17 56.50
C ASN A 686 45.49 -43.92 55.16
N GLY A 687 44.59 -44.87 54.87
CA GLY A 687 44.69 -45.74 53.68
C GLY A 687 43.75 -45.42 52.50
N ALA A 688 42.69 -44.62 52.70
CA ALA A 688 41.60 -44.49 51.72
C ALA A 688 41.24 -43.05 51.32
N GLN A 689 42.20 -42.11 51.40
CA GLN A 689 42.12 -40.83 50.67
C GLN A 689 42.84 -40.89 49.30
N ALA A 690 43.16 -42.09 48.82
CA ALA A 690 43.69 -42.31 47.47
C ALA A 690 42.55 -42.49 46.45
N MET A 691 41.79 -41.44 46.16
CA MET A 691 41.08 -41.25 44.88
C MET A 691 40.60 -39.79 44.67
N TRP A 692 41.40 -38.82 45.09
CA TRP A 692 41.43 -37.46 44.53
C TRP A 692 42.88 -37.21 44.11
N THR A 693 43.24 -37.56 42.88
CA THR A 693 44.62 -37.39 42.40
C THR A 693 44.93 -35.90 42.26
N ALA A 694 45.70 -35.40 43.23
CA ALA A 694 46.32 -34.08 43.35
C ALA A 694 45.38 -32.87 43.55
N LYS A 695 44.89 -32.71 44.79
CA LYS A 695 44.65 -31.36 45.31
C LYS A 695 46.00 -30.72 45.67
N ALA A 696 46.45 -29.77 44.86
CA ALA A 696 47.42 -28.80 45.31
C ALA A 696 46.63 -27.63 45.93
N SER A 697 46.69 -27.48 47.26
CA SER A 697 46.10 -26.34 47.96
C SER A 697 47.19 -25.35 48.34
N ALA A 698 47.06 -24.11 47.88
CA ALA A 698 47.82 -22.97 48.38
C ALA A 698 46.84 -21.91 48.89
N GLY A 699 46.70 -21.79 50.21
CA GLY A 699 45.69 -20.92 50.83
C GLY A 699 44.26 -21.41 50.57
N GLN A 700 43.39 -20.53 50.06
CA GLN A 700 41.99 -20.83 49.74
C GLN A 700 41.77 -21.38 48.31
N ILE A 701 42.82 -21.48 47.49
CA ILE A 701 42.72 -21.93 46.10
C ILE A 701 42.79 -23.45 46.04
N THR A 702 41.79 -24.08 45.43
CA THR A 702 41.67 -25.53 45.26
C THR A 702 41.62 -25.89 43.78
N ALA A 703 42.59 -26.65 43.28
CA ALA A 703 42.58 -27.24 41.95
C ALA A 703 42.57 -28.78 42.03
N GLY A 704 41.95 -29.48 41.08
CA GLY A 704 41.92 -30.95 41.03
C GLY A 704 41.26 -31.52 39.78
N ILE A 705 41.58 -32.78 39.47
CA ILE A 705 41.00 -33.54 38.36
C ILE A 705 40.16 -34.68 38.95
N GLY A 706 38.88 -34.71 38.61
CA GLY A 706 37.94 -35.80 38.90
C GLY A 706 37.74 -36.67 37.67
N LEU A 707 37.73 -37.99 37.87
CA LEU A 707 37.45 -38.98 36.84
C LEU A 707 36.24 -39.79 37.31
N ILE A 708 35.22 -39.90 36.46
CA ILE A 708 34.02 -40.70 36.70
C ILE A 708 33.96 -41.74 35.58
N ALA A 709 33.92 -43.01 35.94
CA ALA A 709 33.70 -44.09 34.99
C ALA A 709 32.66 -45.04 35.59
N ASN A 710 31.47 -45.03 35.01
CA ASN A 710 30.31 -45.81 35.46
C ASN A 710 30.09 -47.01 34.53
N SER A 711 29.44 -48.07 35.04
CA SER A 711 29.12 -49.29 34.28
C SER A 711 27.99 -49.13 33.26
N ASP A 712 27.34 -47.95 33.23
CA ASP A 712 26.31 -47.54 32.28
C ASP A 712 26.88 -46.99 30.95
N GLY A 713 28.22 -46.99 30.80
CA GLY A 713 28.92 -46.46 29.64
C GLY A 713 29.36 -45.00 29.78
N THR A 714 29.06 -44.35 30.91
CA THR A 714 29.39 -42.94 31.13
C THR A 714 30.82 -42.81 31.67
N SER A 715 31.71 -42.25 30.85
CA SER A 715 33.08 -41.88 31.23
C SER A 715 33.22 -40.37 31.15
N GLN A 716 33.44 -39.71 32.29
CA GLN A 716 33.54 -38.25 32.41
C GLN A 716 34.85 -37.85 33.10
N VAL A 717 35.43 -36.75 32.65
CA VAL A 717 36.60 -36.11 33.27
C VAL A 717 36.17 -34.70 33.68
N ALA A 718 36.15 -34.41 34.97
CA ALA A 718 35.79 -33.12 35.53
C ALA A 718 37.05 -32.42 36.05
N ILE A 719 37.49 -31.35 35.40
CA ILE A 719 38.70 -30.61 35.80
C ILE A 719 38.26 -29.33 36.52
N SER A 720 38.56 -29.24 37.81
CA SER A 720 38.37 -28.03 38.62
C SER A 720 39.70 -27.28 38.68
N ALA A 721 39.88 -26.30 37.79
CA ALA A 721 41.05 -25.44 37.79
C ALA A 721 40.67 -24.07 37.22
N SER A 722 41.32 -23.00 37.72
CA SER A 722 41.20 -21.65 37.14
C SER A 722 41.84 -21.56 35.74
N GLN A 723 42.83 -22.41 35.48
CA GLN A 723 43.46 -22.58 34.16
C GLN A 723 43.75 -24.06 33.93
N VAL A 724 43.48 -24.54 32.71
CA VAL A 724 43.81 -25.90 32.26
C VAL A 724 44.72 -25.76 31.06
N PHE A 725 45.77 -26.56 30.95
CA PHE A 725 46.66 -26.58 29.79
C PHE A 725 46.98 -28.02 29.40
N VAL A 726 46.66 -28.40 28.17
CA VAL A 726 47.09 -29.66 27.56
C VAL A 726 48.18 -29.32 26.56
N PHE A 727 49.41 -29.76 26.77
CA PHE A 727 50.55 -29.44 25.91
C PHE A 727 51.37 -30.69 25.57
N ASN A 728 52.15 -30.63 24.48
CA ASN A 728 53.10 -31.68 24.13
C ASN A 728 54.47 -31.36 24.77
N PRO A 729 54.93 -32.11 25.79
CA PRO A 729 56.17 -31.80 26.49
C PRO A 729 57.43 -32.03 25.64
N ASN A 730 57.31 -32.73 24.50
CA ASN A 730 58.40 -33.01 23.58
C ASN A 730 58.40 -32.06 22.35
N SER A 731 57.55 -31.03 22.35
CA SER A 731 57.52 -29.97 21.34
C SER A 731 58.78 -29.10 21.41
N SER A 732 59.19 -28.49 20.30
CA SER A 732 60.19 -27.41 20.29
C SER A 732 59.75 -26.15 21.08
N THR A 733 58.48 -26.08 21.44
CA THR A 733 57.86 -25.12 22.38
C THR A 733 57.09 -25.88 23.47
N PRO A 734 57.76 -26.42 24.51
CA PRO A 734 57.22 -27.42 25.44
C PRO A 734 56.04 -26.98 26.33
N MET A 735 55.58 -25.72 26.23
CA MET A 735 54.51 -25.16 27.06
C MET A 735 53.41 -24.48 26.23
N ALA A 736 53.42 -24.63 24.90
CA ALA A 736 52.31 -24.15 24.07
C ALA A 736 51.09 -25.09 24.27
N PRO A 737 49.95 -24.58 24.77
CA PRO A 737 48.79 -25.43 24.98
C PRO A 737 48.06 -25.74 23.66
N LEU A 738 47.77 -27.03 23.44
CA LEU A 738 46.86 -27.55 22.42
C LEU A 738 45.39 -27.27 22.78
N PHE A 739 45.08 -27.32 24.08
CA PHE A 739 43.79 -26.95 24.66
C PHE A 739 44.05 -26.22 25.98
N ALA A 740 43.38 -25.10 26.20
CA ALA A 740 43.43 -24.40 27.48
C ALA A 740 42.11 -23.78 27.91
N ILE A 741 41.99 -23.51 29.22
CA ILE A 741 40.99 -22.58 29.76
C ILE A 741 41.73 -21.31 30.18
N ASP A 742 41.43 -20.20 29.53
CA ASP A 742 41.98 -18.89 29.85
C ASP A 742 40.85 -17.87 29.99
N ASN A 743 40.83 -17.12 31.09
CA ASN A 743 39.73 -16.20 31.46
C ASN A 743 38.31 -16.82 31.33
N GLY A 744 38.16 -18.12 31.57
CA GLY A 744 36.88 -18.82 31.47
C GLY A 744 36.44 -19.22 30.05
N GLN A 745 37.28 -18.99 29.03
CA GLN A 745 37.05 -19.43 27.65
C GLN A 745 37.93 -20.64 27.29
N ALA A 746 37.37 -21.57 26.52
CA ALA A 746 38.15 -22.67 25.94
C ALA A 746 38.95 -22.16 24.74
N VAL A 747 40.27 -22.21 24.83
CA VAL A 747 41.21 -21.81 23.77
C VAL A 747 41.80 -23.07 23.14
N ILE A 748 41.60 -23.22 21.83
CA ILE A 748 42.11 -24.36 21.05
C ILE A 748 42.89 -23.81 19.87
N ALA A 749 44.14 -24.22 19.73
CA ALA A 749 45.00 -23.72 18.65
C ALA A 749 44.61 -24.30 17.27
N GLU A 750 44.24 -25.58 17.21
CA GLU A 750 43.79 -26.26 15.99
C GLU A 750 42.82 -27.41 16.34
N ALA A 751 41.71 -27.55 15.60
CA ALA A 751 40.69 -28.58 15.83
C ALA A 751 40.14 -29.15 14.51
N ILE A 752 39.96 -30.47 14.45
CA ILE A 752 39.22 -31.16 13.38
C ILE A 752 37.86 -31.59 13.96
N ILE A 753 36.76 -31.03 13.43
CA ILE A 753 35.41 -31.28 13.94
C ILE A 753 34.52 -31.83 12.82
N ARG A 754 33.96 -33.03 13.00
CA ARG A 754 33.12 -33.70 11.98
C ARG A 754 31.74 -33.06 11.82
N LYS A 755 31.15 -32.58 12.90
CA LYS A 755 29.86 -31.86 12.92
C LYS A 755 29.88 -30.87 14.09
N ALA A 756 29.60 -29.61 13.80
CA ALA A 756 29.47 -28.55 14.80
C ALA A 756 28.20 -27.75 14.53
N THR A 757 27.52 -27.34 15.60
CA THR A 757 26.48 -26.31 15.55
C THR A 757 27.04 -25.10 16.28
N ILE A 758 27.32 -24.03 15.53
CA ILE A 758 27.92 -22.80 16.07
C ILE A 758 26.88 -21.69 15.93
N GLN A 759 26.43 -21.15 17.05
CA GLN A 759 25.44 -20.06 17.06
C GLN A 759 26.02 -18.75 16.54
N ILE A 760 27.26 -18.44 16.94
CA ILE A 760 28.00 -17.26 16.51
C ILE A 760 29.44 -17.68 16.19
N ILE A 761 29.85 -17.50 14.94
CA ILE A 761 31.25 -17.68 14.54
C ILE A 761 31.92 -16.30 14.46
N GLN A 762 32.83 -16.03 15.40
CA GLN A 762 33.75 -14.90 15.32
C GLN A 762 35.07 -15.43 14.78
N SER A 763 35.28 -15.29 13.47
CA SER A 763 36.47 -15.78 12.80
C SER A 763 37.04 -14.71 11.88
N GLU A 764 38.36 -14.61 11.81
CA GLU A 764 39.03 -13.77 10.81
C GLU A 764 38.80 -14.28 9.38
N LYS A 765 38.67 -15.60 9.19
CA LYS A 765 38.42 -16.21 7.87
C LYS A 765 37.56 -17.47 7.97
N ILE A 766 36.54 -17.57 7.12
CA ILE A 766 35.75 -18.78 6.86
C ILE A 766 36.13 -19.29 5.48
N THR A 767 36.57 -20.55 5.36
CA THR A 767 36.84 -21.21 4.07
C THR A 767 35.91 -22.41 3.94
N ALA A 768 35.05 -22.42 2.93
CA ALA A 768 34.10 -23.49 2.67
C ALA A 768 33.81 -23.59 1.17
N ASP A 769 33.54 -24.79 0.67
CA ASP A 769 33.15 -25.01 -0.73
C ASP A 769 31.75 -24.44 -1.03
N TYR A 770 30.89 -24.39 -0.01
CA TYR A 770 29.53 -23.86 -0.14
C TYR A 770 29.11 -23.12 1.13
N VAL A 771 28.75 -21.84 0.98
CA VAL A 771 28.22 -20.98 2.05
C VAL A 771 26.79 -20.59 1.68
N LYS A 772 25.81 -21.09 2.43
CA LYS A 772 24.39 -20.72 2.28
C LYS A 772 23.98 -19.78 3.41
N ALA A 773 23.76 -18.51 3.11
CA ALA A 773 23.15 -17.58 4.05
C ALA A 773 21.62 -17.57 3.89
N GLY A 774 20.90 -17.72 5.00
CA GLY A 774 19.43 -17.76 4.99
C GLY A 774 18.76 -16.40 4.79
N VAL A 775 19.42 -15.28 5.08
CA VAL A 775 18.82 -13.92 5.07
C VAL A 775 19.62 -12.95 4.23
N SER A 776 20.86 -12.68 4.59
CA SER A 776 21.74 -11.82 3.83
C SER A 776 23.17 -12.31 3.93
N ILE A 777 23.87 -12.28 2.82
CA ILE A 777 25.32 -12.21 2.87
C ILE A 777 25.62 -10.72 2.90
N SER A 778 25.64 -10.14 4.10
CA SER A 778 26.29 -8.85 4.31
C SER A 778 27.78 -9.12 4.36
N THR A 779 28.34 -9.39 3.19
CA THR A 779 29.78 -9.49 3.05
C THR A 779 30.31 -8.15 2.61
N PRO A 780 31.44 -7.71 3.18
CA PRO A 780 32.20 -6.62 2.61
C PRO A 780 32.56 -6.88 1.13
N LEU A 781 32.72 -8.14 0.69
CA LEU A 781 33.14 -8.51 -0.66
C LEU A 781 32.67 -9.92 -1.09
N ILE A 782 32.16 -10.06 -2.33
CA ILE A 782 31.93 -11.35 -3.01
C ILE A 782 33.00 -11.47 -4.12
N ASN A 783 33.76 -12.56 -4.17
CA ASN A 783 34.85 -12.72 -5.16
C ASN A 783 34.93 -14.17 -5.66
N GLY A 784 34.78 -14.36 -6.98
CA GLY A 784 34.72 -15.70 -7.61
C GLY A 784 33.28 -16.18 -7.82
N GLY A 785 32.72 -15.79 -8.96
CA GLY A 785 31.36 -16.04 -9.43
C GLY A 785 30.96 -14.96 -10.47
N GLN A 786 29.99 -15.23 -11.35
CA GLN A 786 29.29 -14.18 -12.11
C GLN A 786 28.61 -13.24 -11.09
N ILE A 787 29.19 -12.04 -10.88
CA ILE A 787 28.52 -10.90 -10.23
C ILE A 787 27.97 -10.04 -11.34
N ASP A 788 26.81 -10.47 -11.79
CA ASP A 788 26.06 -9.83 -12.84
C ASP A 788 25.57 -8.43 -12.38
N MET A 789 26.36 -7.36 -12.64
CA MET A 789 26.02 -5.95 -12.27
C MET A 789 26.62 -4.84 -13.19
N GLY A 790 27.93 -4.87 -13.55
CA GLY A 790 28.54 -3.99 -14.60
C GLY A 790 28.85 -2.51 -14.25
N ASN A 791 28.90 -1.63 -15.26
CA ASN A 791 28.90 -0.15 -15.11
C ASN A 791 27.49 0.29 -14.73
N ALA A 792 27.02 -0.26 -13.62
CA ALA A 792 25.67 -0.07 -13.17
C ALA A 792 25.58 0.08 -11.66
N PHE A 793 24.56 0.79 -11.24
CA PHE A 793 24.21 0.95 -9.85
C PHE A 793 22.73 0.64 -9.69
N LEU A 794 22.43 -0.37 -8.87
CA LEU A 794 21.09 -0.84 -8.60
C LEU A 794 20.76 -0.52 -7.14
N SER A 795 19.83 0.39 -6.91
CA SER A 795 19.45 0.77 -5.55
C SER A 795 18.05 1.37 -5.51
N GLY A 796 17.20 0.95 -4.59
CA GLY A 796 15.86 1.53 -4.49
C GLY A 796 15.01 1.44 -5.78
N GLY A 797 15.17 0.36 -6.56
CA GLY A 797 14.34 0.06 -7.73
C GLY A 797 14.82 0.64 -9.07
N ALA A 798 15.80 1.54 -9.03
CA ALA A 798 16.41 2.05 -10.25
C ALA A 798 17.73 1.35 -10.56
N ALA A 799 18.12 1.39 -11.83
CA ALA A 799 19.39 0.90 -12.32
C ALA A 799 20.02 1.95 -13.23
N GLY A 800 21.06 2.62 -12.75
CA GLY A 800 21.85 3.52 -13.56
C GLY A 800 22.90 2.71 -14.30
N PHE A 801 23.06 2.88 -15.60
CA PHE A 801 24.09 2.25 -16.43
C PHE A 801 24.91 3.31 -17.18
N GLY A 802 26.23 3.29 -17.04
CA GLY A 802 27.09 4.27 -17.68
C GLY A 802 26.98 5.64 -17.03
N LYS A 803 27.75 5.92 -15.98
CA LYS A 803 27.73 7.23 -15.29
C LYS A 803 28.29 8.38 -16.17
N GLY A 804 27.75 9.60 -16.02
CA GLY A 804 28.21 10.84 -16.67
C GLY A 804 27.25 11.42 -17.74
N GLY A 805 26.08 10.83 -17.90
CA GLY A 805 25.05 11.34 -18.79
C GLY A 805 24.10 12.32 -18.09
N PRO A 806 23.12 12.84 -18.82
CA PRO A 806 22.27 13.93 -18.36
C PRO A 806 21.19 13.50 -17.36
N TYR A 807 21.00 12.20 -17.12
CA TYR A 807 19.86 11.69 -16.34
C TYR A 807 20.22 11.49 -14.88
N SER A 808 19.61 12.25 -13.98
CA SER A 808 19.94 12.26 -12.55
C SER A 808 19.35 11.06 -11.81
N GLY A 809 20.13 10.41 -10.94
CA GLY A 809 19.71 9.30 -10.08
C GLY A 809 20.72 9.09 -8.96
N TRP A 810 20.23 8.97 -7.72
CA TRP A 810 21.04 8.90 -6.48
C TRP A 810 22.17 9.96 -6.43
N GLY A 811 21.88 11.19 -6.90
CA GLY A 811 22.83 12.30 -6.91
C GLY A 811 23.86 12.29 -8.06
N TRP A 812 23.71 11.41 -9.05
CA TRP A 812 24.62 11.34 -10.21
C TRP A 812 23.88 11.40 -11.53
N GLY A 813 24.56 11.90 -12.56
CA GLY A 813 24.11 11.78 -13.95
C GLY A 813 24.47 10.41 -14.56
N TRP A 814 23.58 9.83 -15.36
CA TRP A 814 23.71 8.55 -16.05
C TRP A 814 23.45 8.72 -17.54
N TYR A 815 24.20 8.00 -18.38
CA TYR A 815 24.03 7.92 -19.84
C TYR A 815 22.87 7.01 -20.22
N THR A 816 22.60 6.02 -19.38
CA THR A 816 21.38 5.21 -19.42
C THR A 816 20.89 5.11 -17.99
N MET A 817 19.74 5.67 -17.68
CA MET A 817 19.09 5.46 -16.39
C MET A 817 17.83 4.66 -16.65
N ILE A 818 17.69 3.56 -15.94
CA ILE A 818 16.41 2.89 -15.78
C ILE A 818 15.87 3.38 -14.44
N TYR A 819 14.89 4.26 -14.50
CA TYR A 819 14.25 4.74 -13.29
C TYR A 819 13.34 3.65 -12.70
N ALA A 820 12.91 3.85 -11.45
CA ALA A 820 12.02 2.91 -10.79
C ALA A 820 10.66 2.76 -11.49
N ASP A 821 10.26 3.72 -12.34
CA ASP A 821 9.03 3.68 -13.17
C ASP A 821 9.20 2.90 -14.49
N GLY A 822 10.37 2.30 -14.71
CA GLY A 822 10.67 1.49 -15.90
C GLY A 822 11.04 2.29 -17.14
N SER A 823 11.07 3.62 -17.04
CA SER A 823 11.49 4.47 -18.14
C SER A 823 13.00 4.36 -18.36
N ILE A 824 13.40 4.21 -19.64
CA ILE A 824 14.80 4.17 -20.04
C ILE A 824 15.16 5.52 -20.63
N TYR A 825 15.90 6.28 -19.86
CA TYR A 825 16.47 7.54 -20.30
C TYR A 825 17.88 7.27 -20.77
N THR A 826 18.12 7.36 -22.08
CA THR A 826 19.45 7.13 -22.63
C THR A 826 19.81 8.05 -23.78
N ASN A 827 21.07 8.52 -23.77
CA ASN A 827 21.67 9.27 -24.88
C ASN A 827 22.79 8.46 -25.56
N ARG A 828 22.83 7.13 -25.35
CA ARG A 828 23.80 6.20 -25.94
C ARG A 828 23.15 4.92 -26.46
N LEU A 829 21.93 5.01 -26.99
CA LEU A 829 21.26 3.86 -27.60
C LEU A 829 21.84 3.57 -29.00
N ARG A 830 22.55 2.45 -29.14
CA ARG A 830 22.97 1.90 -30.45
C ARG A 830 22.25 0.56 -30.66
N ALA A 831 21.29 0.55 -31.59
CA ALA A 831 20.50 -0.63 -31.93
C ALA A 831 20.89 -1.15 -33.32
N GLU A 832 21.54 -2.31 -33.38
CA GLU A 832 21.92 -2.99 -34.63
C GLU A 832 21.09 -4.26 -34.82
N GLY A 833 20.48 -4.44 -36.00
CA GLY A 833 19.61 -5.59 -36.28
C GLY A 833 18.28 -5.63 -35.50
N GLY A 834 17.93 -4.54 -34.79
CA GLY A 834 16.73 -4.46 -33.96
C GLY A 834 15.43 -4.17 -34.72
N TYR A 835 14.30 -4.49 -34.09
CA TYR A 835 12.95 -4.13 -34.56
C TYR A 835 12.26 -3.27 -33.49
N VAL A 836 11.74 -2.12 -33.90
CA VAL A 836 11.06 -1.16 -33.02
C VAL A 836 9.71 -0.83 -33.64
N LYS A 837 8.61 -0.96 -32.88
CA LYS A 837 7.21 -0.79 -33.33
C LYS A 837 6.49 0.24 -32.48
N ASN A 838 5.49 0.92 -33.04
CA ASN A 838 4.63 1.90 -32.35
C ASN A 838 5.43 3.02 -31.67
N MET A 839 6.51 3.45 -32.32
CA MET A 839 7.37 4.51 -31.83
C MET A 839 7.07 5.82 -32.56
N THR A 840 6.99 6.91 -31.79
CA THR A 840 7.05 8.27 -32.32
C THR A 840 8.49 8.76 -32.20
N MET A 841 9.09 9.15 -33.32
CA MET A 841 10.44 9.72 -33.35
C MET A 841 10.34 11.19 -33.74
N ASN A 842 10.69 12.09 -32.81
CA ASN A 842 10.71 13.53 -33.06
C ASN A 842 12.15 14.00 -33.30
N ASN A 843 12.34 14.94 -34.22
CA ASN A 843 13.65 15.54 -34.53
C ASN A 843 14.72 14.50 -34.92
N CYS A 844 14.35 13.51 -35.72
CA CYS A 844 15.25 12.45 -36.20
C CYS A 844 15.99 12.89 -37.47
N THR A 845 17.29 12.62 -37.54
CA THR A 845 18.09 12.72 -38.78
C THR A 845 18.34 11.32 -39.32
N ILE A 846 18.01 11.10 -40.60
CA ILE A 846 18.31 9.87 -41.31
C ILE A 846 19.57 10.12 -42.16
N GLU A 847 20.69 9.52 -41.78
CA GLU A 847 21.98 9.81 -42.42
C GLU A 847 22.12 9.17 -43.81
N GLN A 848 21.72 7.90 -43.99
CA GLN A 848 21.83 7.15 -45.25
C GLN A 848 20.75 6.06 -45.40
N ASP A 849 20.41 5.70 -46.65
CA ASP A 849 19.70 4.48 -47.09
C ASP A 849 18.49 4.00 -46.26
N CYS A 850 17.52 4.89 -45.98
CA CYS A 850 16.24 4.49 -45.41
C CYS A 850 15.28 3.91 -46.47
N VAL A 851 14.90 2.64 -46.31
CA VAL A 851 13.91 1.98 -47.17
C VAL A 851 12.56 1.94 -46.46
N VAL A 852 11.65 2.85 -46.84
CA VAL A 852 10.26 2.82 -46.36
C VAL A 852 9.45 1.90 -47.26
N LYS A 853 9.05 0.73 -46.73
CA LYS A 853 8.20 -0.23 -47.44
C LYS A 853 6.72 0.14 -47.46
N GLY A 854 6.32 1.13 -46.66
CA GLY A 854 4.95 1.65 -46.57
C GLY A 854 4.81 3.08 -47.11
N THR A 855 3.74 3.76 -46.71
CA THR A 855 3.46 5.14 -47.14
C THR A 855 4.13 6.15 -46.20
N VAL A 856 4.79 7.16 -46.78
CA VAL A 856 5.28 8.34 -46.05
C VAL A 856 4.24 9.45 -46.15
N TYR A 857 3.73 9.93 -45.02
CA TYR A 857 2.94 11.16 -44.93
C TYR A 857 3.82 12.26 -44.36
N ALA A 858 4.03 13.35 -45.11
CA ALA A 858 4.82 14.49 -44.67
C ALA A 858 4.19 15.79 -45.18
N GLU A 859 4.01 16.77 -44.29
CA GLU A 859 3.44 18.09 -44.63
C GLU A 859 4.48 19.01 -45.29
N ARG A 860 5.79 18.75 -45.08
CA ARG A 860 6.88 19.56 -45.62
C ARG A 860 8.15 18.73 -45.78
N ILE A 861 8.68 18.66 -47.00
CA ILE A 861 9.97 18.05 -47.34
C ILE A 861 10.88 19.18 -47.85
N VAL A 862 12.10 19.28 -47.31
CA VAL A 862 13.08 20.31 -47.69
C VAL A 862 14.31 19.60 -48.24
N GLY A 863 14.57 19.72 -49.55
CA GLY A 863 15.67 19.07 -50.26
C GLY A 863 15.28 18.56 -51.65
N ASP A 864 16.26 18.07 -52.42
CA ASP A 864 16.03 17.51 -53.76
C ASP A 864 15.38 16.12 -53.67
N VAL A 865 14.19 15.97 -54.24
CA VAL A 865 13.48 14.67 -54.35
C VAL A 865 13.94 13.89 -55.59
N TYR A 866 14.85 14.44 -56.42
CA TYR A 866 15.09 13.93 -57.78
C TYR A 866 16.43 14.35 -58.44
N VAL A 867 16.86 13.60 -59.46
CA VAL A 867 18.10 13.74 -60.25
C VAL A 867 17.93 14.63 -61.51
N ALA A 868 18.03 15.95 -61.41
CA ALA A 868 18.03 16.81 -62.61
C ALA A 868 19.12 16.40 -63.62
N ARG A 869 18.77 16.32 -64.92
CA ARG A 869 19.73 16.03 -66.00
C ARG A 869 19.84 17.23 -66.94
N ASP A 870 21.07 17.66 -67.21
CA ASP A 870 21.31 18.73 -68.18
C ASP A 870 21.06 18.22 -69.62
N TYR A 871 20.48 19.06 -70.47
CA TYR A 871 20.36 18.83 -71.90
C TYR A 871 21.03 19.97 -72.66
N VAL A 872 21.71 19.61 -73.75
CA VAL A 872 22.53 20.55 -74.52
C VAL A 872 21.95 20.70 -75.91
N CYS A 873 21.68 21.94 -76.30
CA CYS A 873 21.20 22.29 -77.63
C CYS A 873 22.34 22.82 -78.50
N SER A 874 22.29 22.56 -79.80
CA SER A 874 23.30 22.99 -80.76
C SER A 874 22.84 24.22 -81.55
N THR A 875 23.78 25.06 -81.99
CA THR A 875 23.47 26.22 -82.84
C THR A 875 23.49 25.81 -84.30
N ASN A 876 22.37 25.95 -84.99
CA ASN A 876 22.25 25.73 -86.43
C ASN A 876 21.61 26.95 -87.08
N GLY A 877 22.25 27.49 -88.14
CA GLY A 877 21.67 28.56 -88.95
C GLY A 877 20.44 28.09 -89.74
N ARG A 878 19.71 29.06 -90.35
CA ARG A 878 18.53 28.79 -91.16
C ARG A 878 18.87 27.86 -92.33
N GLN A 879 18.25 26.68 -92.37
CA GLN A 879 18.50 25.68 -93.41
C GLN A 879 17.26 24.80 -93.67
N VAL A 880 17.34 23.94 -94.69
CA VAL A 880 16.24 23.04 -95.10
C VAL A 880 16.38 21.62 -94.50
N GLY A 881 17.62 21.14 -94.38
CA GLY A 881 17.96 19.76 -94.06
C GLY A 881 17.86 19.42 -92.57
N PRO A 882 17.88 18.11 -92.21
CA PRO A 882 17.66 17.67 -90.84
C PRO A 882 18.74 18.19 -89.90
N ILE A 883 18.32 18.86 -88.82
CA ILE A 883 19.23 19.31 -87.76
C ILE A 883 18.90 18.60 -86.45
N ASN A 884 19.94 18.21 -85.71
CA ASN A 884 19.80 17.73 -84.34
C ASN A 884 19.78 18.95 -83.41
N VAL A 885 18.64 19.20 -82.79
CA VAL A 885 18.38 20.40 -82.01
C VAL A 885 18.99 20.30 -80.62
N CYS A 886 18.58 19.30 -79.84
CA CYS A 886 19.09 19.07 -78.49
C CYS A 886 19.39 17.59 -78.26
N THR A 887 20.41 17.32 -77.43
CA THR A 887 20.80 15.99 -76.96
C THR A 887 20.68 15.92 -75.45
N ILE A 888 20.01 14.88 -74.95
CA ILE A 888 19.81 14.59 -73.54
C ILE A 888 20.48 13.25 -73.26
N LYS A 889 21.47 13.22 -72.35
CA LYS A 889 22.14 11.98 -71.94
C LYS A 889 21.62 11.48 -70.60
N VAL A 890 21.13 10.24 -70.57
CA VAL A 890 20.69 9.58 -69.34
C VAL A 890 21.81 8.70 -68.80
N ASN A 891 22.63 9.20 -67.88
CA ASN A 891 23.85 8.51 -67.40
C ASN A 891 23.66 7.73 -66.09
N GLN A 892 22.45 7.22 -65.83
CA GLN A 892 22.22 6.37 -64.64
C GLN A 892 21.07 5.39 -64.87
N PRO A 893 21.28 4.07 -64.68
CA PRO A 893 20.23 3.08 -64.77
C PRO A 893 19.44 3.06 -63.46
N VAL A 894 18.12 2.94 -63.55
CA VAL A 894 17.25 2.74 -62.38
C VAL A 894 16.28 1.60 -62.64
N GLY A 895 15.91 0.84 -61.61
CA GLY A 895 15.12 -0.39 -61.71
C GLY A 895 13.65 -0.24 -62.12
N PHE A 896 13.21 0.95 -62.54
CA PHE A 896 11.84 1.22 -62.95
C PHE A 896 11.80 2.17 -64.16
N ALA A 897 10.71 2.11 -64.94
CA ALA A 897 10.52 3.00 -66.07
C ALA A 897 10.29 4.44 -65.60
N ARG A 898 10.81 5.41 -66.36
CA ARG A 898 10.75 6.84 -66.04
C ARG A 898 10.04 7.63 -67.14
N THR A 899 9.31 8.68 -66.79
CA THR A 899 8.81 9.69 -67.73
C THR A 899 9.82 10.82 -67.84
N LEU A 900 10.31 11.13 -69.05
CA LEU A 900 11.13 12.30 -69.35
C LEU A 900 10.27 13.33 -70.09
N THR A 901 10.07 14.50 -69.49
CA THR A 901 9.36 15.62 -70.11
C THR A 901 10.36 16.53 -70.84
N ILE A 902 10.23 16.61 -72.16
CA ILE A 902 11.06 17.51 -72.98
C ILE A 902 10.37 18.89 -73.04
N PRO A 903 11.04 19.97 -72.60
CA PRO A 903 10.46 21.31 -72.57
C PRO A 903 10.18 21.85 -73.98
N GLY A 904 9.34 22.88 -74.07
CA GLY A 904 9.09 23.59 -75.32
C GLY A 904 10.35 24.31 -75.79
N LEU A 905 10.76 24.08 -77.02
CA LEU A 905 11.96 24.70 -77.62
C LEU A 905 11.53 25.84 -78.53
N ALA A 906 11.98 27.08 -78.30
CA ALA A 906 11.48 28.26 -79.00
C ALA A 906 12.09 28.46 -80.40
N GLY A 907 11.33 29.07 -81.34
CA GLY A 907 11.88 29.63 -82.60
C GLY A 907 12.66 28.66 -83.50
N LEU A 908 12.32 27.37 -83.47
CA LEU A 908 13.05 26.34 -84.22
C LEU A 908 12.63 26.22 -85.68
N VAL A 909 11.42 26.67 -86.00
CA VAL A 909 10.78 26.53 -87.30
C VAL A 909 10.25 27.88 -87.74
N GLY A 910 10.59 28.30 -88.96
CA GLY A 910 10.19 29.61 -89.46
C GLY A 910 9.87 29.65 -90.94
N CYS A 911 9.05 30.62 -91.32
CA CYS A 911 8.88 31.04 -92.71
C CYS A 911 8.75 32.56 -92.78
N SER A 912 9.18 33.14 -93.90
CA SER A 912 8.99 34.55 -94.20
C SER A 912 8.36 34.72 -95.56
N VAL A 913 7.65 35.83 -95.73
CA VAL A 913 7.12 36.25 -97.01
C VAL A 913 7.29 37.75 -97.17
N THR A 914 7.71 38.16 -98.35
CA THR A 914 7.79 39.56 -98.74
C THR A 914 6.69 39.82 -99.77
N ALA A 915 5.81 40.78 -99.46
CA ALA A 915 4.87 41.34 -100.42
C ALA A 915 5.44 42.67 -100.92
N GLU A 916 5.61 42.78 -102.23
CA GLU A 916 6.09 43.99 -102.90
C GLU A 916 5.25 44.19 -104.16
N GLU A 917 4.44 45.26 -104.19
CA GLU A 917 3.60 45.59 -105.33
C GLU A 917 4.11 46.86 -106.03
N PRO A 918 4.54 46.78 -107.30
CA PRO A 918 5.02 47.95 -108.05
C PRO A 918 3.89 48.81 -108.67
N GLY A 919 2.62 48.56 -108.34
CA GLY A 919 1.44 49.20 -108.92
C GLY A 919 0.47 49.83 -107.88
N SER A 920 -0.69 50.31 -108.31
CA SER A 920 -1.65 51.08 -107.47
C SER A 920 -2.63 50.24 -106.64
N GLY A 921 -2.37 48.94 -106.45
CA GLY A 921 -3.22 47.97 -105.73
C GLY A 921 -2.69 47.58 -104.34
N THR A 922 -3.42 46.71 -103.64
CA THR A 922 -2.97 46.05 -102.40
C THR A 922 -2.70 44.57 -102.68
N LEU A 923 -1.48 44.11 -102.41
CA LEU A 923 -1.07 42.71 -102.62
C LEU A 923 -0.87 42.03 -101.28
N THR A 924 -1.56 40.90 -101.09
CA THR A 924 -1.30 39.99 -99.97
C THR A 924 -0.62 38.72 -100.50
N ARG A 925 0.53 38.38 -99.94
CA ARG A 925 1.22 37.10 -100.17
C ARG A 925 1.30 36.30 -98.89
N GLY A 926 1.04 34.99 -99.01
CA GLY A 926 1.22 34.03 -97.93
C GLY A 926 2.40 33.10 -98.21
N ASN A 927 3.08 32.69 -97.14
CA ASN A 927 4.01 31.56 -97.16
C ASN A 927 3.70 30.65 -95.96
N TRP A 928 4.01 29.37 -96.11
CA TRP A 928 3.83 28.39 -95.06
C TRP A 928 4.94 27.35 -95.11
N THR A 929 5.17 26.68 -93.99
CA THR A 929 6.14 25.60 -93.90
C THR A 929 5.68 24.58 -92.89
N GLU A 930 5.81 23.31 -93.26
CA GLU A 930 5.55 22.18 -92.38
C GLU A 930 6.85 21.43 -92.10
N MET A 931 7.00 21.04 -90.84
CA MET A 931 8.19 20.42 -90.29
C MET A 931 7.83 19.10 -89.65
N LEU A 932 8.69 18.11 -89.84
CA LEU A 932 8.67 16.87 -89.08
C LEU A 932 9.61 16.99 -87.89
N VAL A 933 9.09 16.77 -86.69
CA VAL A 933 9.83 16.67 -85.43
C VAL A 933 9.94 15.20 -85.05
N GLU A 934 11.16 14.70 -84.89
CA GLU A 934 11.45 13.32 -84.50
C GLU A 934 12.27 13.32 -83.21
N VAL A 935 11.80 12.57 -82.21
CA VAL A 935 12.57 12.26 -81.01
C VAL A 935 13.18 10.89 -81.21
N LEU A 936 14.50 10.83 -81.19
CA LEU A 936 15.26 9.59 -81.33
C LEU A 936 15.80 9.16 -79.97
N MET A 937 15.64 7.90 -79.62
CA MET A 937 16.28 7.25 -78.48
C MET A 937 17.28 6.23 -79.00
N ASP A 938 18.57 6.42 -78.73
CA ASP A 938 19.66 5.59 -79.25
C ASP A 938 19.60 5.41 -80.79
N GLY A 939 19.16 6.45 -81.49
CA GLY A 939 19.02 6.46 -82.96
C GLY A 939 17.70 5.91 -83.52
N ALA A 940 16.82 5.34 -82.69
CA ALA A 940 15.48 4.89 -83.10
C ALA A 940 14.41 5.96 -82.82
N VAL A 941 13.51 6.21 -83.76
CA VAL A 941 12.41 7.18 -83.56
C VAL A 941 11.42 6.63 -82.53
N VAL A 942 11.26 7.33 -81.40
CA VAL A 942 10.32 6.98 -80.31
C VAL A 942 9.10 7.89 -80.28
N LYS A 943 9.16 9.05 -80.94
CA LYS A 943 8.03 9.98 -81.10
C LYS A 943 8.23 10.80 -82.36
N SER A 944 7.18 10.99 -83.15
CA SER A 944 7.22 11.84 -84.34
C SER A 944 5.90 12.58 -84.52
N PHE A 945 5.96 13.85 -84.88
CA PHE A 945 4.79 14.67 -85.19
C PHE A 945 5.15 15.81 -86.15
N THR A 946 4.16 16.42 -86.79
CA THR A 946 4.39 17.58 -87.66
C THR A 946 3.91 18.88 -87.03
N VAL A 947 4.59 19.96 -87.38
CA VAL A 947 4.27 21.31 -86.94
C VAL A 947 4.24 22.21 -88.17
N ARG A 948 3.14 22.97 -88.33
CA ARG A 948 2.97 23.91 -89.45
C ARG A 948 3.00 25.35 -88.95
N VAL A 949 3.81 26.17 -89.61
CA VAL A 949 3.85 27.62 -89.43
C VAL A 949 3.36 28.30 -90.71
N SER A 950 2.67 29.41 -90.58
CA SER A 950 2.19 30.21 -91.72
C SER A 950 2.37 31.69 -91.41
N VAL A 951 2.65 32.47 -92.45
CA VAL A 951 2.79 33.92 -92.36
C VAL A 951 2.23 34.56 -93.62
N SER A 952 1.57 35.71 -93.46
CA SER A 952 1.11 36.53 -94.58
C SER A 952 1.60 37.95 -94.41
N ALA A 953 2.03 38.56 -95.51
CA ALA A 953 2.38 39.97 -95.58
C ALA A 953 1.48 40.66 -96.61
N THR A 954 1.04 41.87 -96.27
CA THR A 954 0.24 42.73 -97.14
C THR A 954 1.01 44.01 -97.35
N SER A 955 1.28 44.36 -98.61
CA SER A 955 1.91 45.62 -99.02
C SER A 955 0.92 46.46 -99.82
N ASN A 956 1.03 47.78 -99.69
CA ASN A 956 0.25 48.79 -100.40
C ASN A 956 1.20 49.87 -100.94
N PRO A 957 0.73 50.78 -101.83
CA PRO A 957 1.62 51.68 -102.57
C PRO A 957 2.41 52.67 -101.68
N SER A 958 2.00 52.86 -100.42
CA SER A 958 2.65 53.75 -99.46
C SER A 958 3.57 53.04 -98.45
N SER A 959 3.50 51.71 -98.31
CA SER A 959 4.28 50.96 -97.30
C SER A 959 5.58 50.35 -97.82
N GLY A 960 5.81 50.33 -99.14
CA GLY A 960 6.98 49.68 -99.74
C GLY A 960 6.98 48.15 -99.55
N PRO A 961 8.10 47.47 -99.81
CA PRO A 961 8.21 46.02 -99.60
C PRO A 961 8.01 45.65 -98.12
N VAL A 962 6.95 44.90 -97.81
CA VAL A 962 6.67 44.45 -96.43
C VAL A 962 7.09 42.99 -96.30
N THR A 963 8.09 42.75 -95.46
CA THR A 963 8.50 41.38 -95.08
C THR A 963 7.93 41.05 -93.70
N ARG A 964 7.19 39.94 -93.61
CA ARG A 964 6.81 39.35 -92.32
C ARG A 964 7.41 37.97 -92.14
N GLU A 965 7.79 37.69 -90.92
CA GLU A 965 8.36 36.42 -90.49
C GLU A 965 7.55 35.88 -89.31
N ASN A 966 7.36 34.56 -89.28
CA ASN A 966 6.78 33.86 -88.14
C ASN A 966 7.67 32.66 -87.80
N GLU A 967 8.05 32.54 -86.53
CA GLU A 967 8.82 31.41 -86.01
C GLU A 967 8.11 30.79 -84.80
N ILE A 968 8.00 29.46 -84.78
CA ILE A 968 7.36 28.70 -83.69
C ILE A 968 8.25 27.58 -83.17
N GLY A 969 7.95 27.16 -81.95
CA GLY A 969 8.66 26.14 -81.21
C GLY A 969 7.81 24.91 -80.93
N PRO A 970 8.24 23.67 -81.27
CA PRO A 970 7.50 22.47 -80.92
C PRO A 970 7.59 22.15 -79.42
N PHE A 971 6.44 21.86 -78.79
CA PHE A 971 6.39 21.19 -77.50
C PHE A 971 6.38 19.69 -77.71
N VAL A 972 7.46 19.02 -77.30
CA VAL A 972 7.63 17.57 -77.52
C VAL A 972 6.87 16.76 -76.47
N GLY A 973 6.77 17.25 -75.23
CA GLY A 973 6.09 16.58 -74.13
C GLY A 973 6.81 15.32 -73.64
N ASP A 974 6.04 14.40 -73.06
CA ASP A 974 6.59 13.24 -72.36
C ASP A 974 7.04 12.11 -73.30
N ILE A 975 8.15 11.46 -72.91
CA ILE A 975 8.62 10.18 -73.44
C ILE A 975 8.97 9.22 -72.30
N THR A 976 8.86 7.91 -72.53
CA THR A 976 9.20 6.90 -71.51
C THR A 976 10.64 6.42 -71.69
N ILE A 977 11.45 6.53 -70.64
CA ILE A 977 12.77 5.90 -70.51
C ILE A 977 12.59 4.52 -69.85
N PRO A 978 12.94 3.40 -70.52
CA PRO A 978 12.81 2.07 -69.93
C PRO A 978 13.68 1.87 -68.68
N ALA A 979 13.26 0.95 -67.82
CA ALA A 979 14.05 0.53 -66.66
C ALA A 979 15.44 0.03 -67.08
N ASN A 980 16.44 0.28 -66.23
CA ASN A 980 17.84 -0.16 -66.38
C ASN A 980 18.52 0.25 -67.69
N ARG A 981 18.04 1.32 -68.35
CA ARG A 981 18.66 1.87 -69.56
C ARG A 981 19.21 3.27 -69.35
N GLU A 982 20.27 3.56 -70.10
CA GLU A 982 21.00 4.84 -70.15
C GLU A 982 20.98 5.43 -71.57
N PRO A 983 19.79 5.74 -72.14
CA PRO A 983 19.73 6.14 -73.53
C PRO A 983 20.25 7.57 -73.77
N THR A 984 20.68 7.82 -74.99
CA THR A 984 20.83 9.18 -75.52
C THR A 984 19.59 9.56 -76.31
N VAL A 985 18.91 10.62 -75.88
CA VAL A 985 17.71 11.16 -76.54
C VAL A 985 18.10 12.37 -77.38
N VAL A 986 17.71 12.38 -78.66
CA VAL A 986 18.01 13.46 -79.61
C VAL A 986 16.71 13.98 -80.21
N VAL A 987 16.50 15.30 -80.16
CA VAL A 987 15.40 15.95 -80.89
C VAL A 987 15.93 16.36 -82.25
N ARG A 988 15.34 15.85 -83.33
CA ARG A 988 15.68 16.17 -84.72
C ARG A 988 14.51 16.84 -85.40
N ILE A 989 14.79 17.87 -86.19
CA ILE A 989 13.76 18.54 -87.00
C ILE A 989 14.21 18.65 -88.45
N ARG A 990 13.26 18.52 -89.38
CA ARG A 990 13.48 18.72 -90.81
C ARG A 990 12.24 19.25 -91.51
N ARG A 991 12.45 19.99 -92.60
CA ARG A 991 11.36 20.46 -93.47
C ARG A 991 10.71 19.27 -94.17
N SER A 992 9.38 19.19 -94.09
CA SER A 992 8.58 18.19 -94.82
C SER A 992 7.84 18.80 -96.02
N ALA A 993 7.39 20.07 -95.94
CA ALA A 993 6.72 20.79 -97.04
C ALA A 993 6.73 22.33 -96.87
N GLY A 994 6.43 23.10 -97.94
CA GLY A 994 6.31 24.59 -97.94
C GLY A 994 7.62 25.37 -97.78
N ASP A 995 7.74 26.66 -98.16
CA ASP A 995 9.02 27.35 -98.43
C ASP A 995 9.66 28.14 -97.26
N GLY A 996 10.09 27.45 -96.21
CA GLY A 996 10.75 28.05 -95.03
C GLY A 996 11.98 27.29 -94.54
N TRP A 997 12.36 27.51 -93.27
CA TRP A 997 13.61 27.02 -92.65
C TRP A 997 13.42 26.37 -91.28
N VAL A 998 14.40 25.56 -90.90
CA VAL A 998 14.71 25.19 -89.51
C VAL A 998 15.92 25.94 -89.01
N ARG A 999 15.96 26.19 -87.70
CA ARG A 999 17.15 26.66 -86.98
C ARG A 999 17.15 26.09 -85.56
N SER A 1000 18.29 26.19 -84.87
CA SER A 1000 18.35 25.92 -83.44
C SER A 1000 19.36 26.84 -82.77
N ASP A 1001 19.15 27.08 -81.47
CA ASP A 1001 19.97 27.99 -80.67
C ASP A 1001 20.45 27.26 -79.40
N SER A 1002 21.76 27.33 -79.14
CA SER A 1002 22.38 26.71 -77.97
C SER A 1002 22.01 27.39 -76.65
N THR A 1003 21.50 28.63 -76.69
CA THR A 1003 20.95 29.34 -75.51
C THR A 1003 19.75 28.63 -74.90
N GLN A 1004 19.14 27.67 -75.60
CA GLN A 1004 18.02 26.85 -75.12
C GLN A 1004 18.46 25.60 -74.35
N SER A 1005 19.76 25.44 -74.06
CA SER A 1005 20.25 24.37 -73.18
C SER A 1005 19.73 24.58 -71.75
N GLY A 1006 19.45 23.49 -71.02
CA GLY A 1006 18.88 23.60 -69.67
C GLY A 1006 18.85 22.29 -68.92
N ARG A 1007 17.93 22.16 -67.95
CA ARG A 1007 17.73 20.93 -67.15
C ARG A 1007 16.37 20.31 -67.43
N VAL A 1008 16.33 18.98 -67.46
CA VAL A 1008 15.11 18.17 -67.54
C VAL A 1008 14.93 17.30 -66.31
N VAL A 1009 13.67 17.10 -65.97
CA VAL A 1009 13.21 16.31 -64.82
C VAL A 1009 12.61 15.00 -65.34
N MET A 1010 12.87 13.91 -64.63
CA MET A 1010 12.35 12.58 -64.91
C MET A 1010 11.59 12.07 -63.70
N PHE A 1011 10.49 11.39 -63.91
CA PHE A 1011 9.70 10.84 -62.79
C PHE A 1011 9.53 9.36 -62.95
N LYS A 1012 9.21 8.64 -61.88
CA LYS A 1012 8.73 7.26 -62.02
C LYS A 1012 7.45 7.28 -62.88
N GLN A 1013 7.36 6.39 -63.85
CA GLN A 1013 6.20 6.32 -64.75
C GLN A 1013 4.91 6.16 -63.93
N GLY A 1014 3.95 7.07 -64.13
CA GLY A 1014 2.69 7.14 -63.37
C GLY A 1014 2.71 8.05 -62.13
N GLY A 1015 3.85 8.63 -61.77
CA GLY A 1015 3.94 9.69 -60.76
C GLY A 1015 3.69 11.06 -61.39
N SER A 1016 2.68 11.78 -60.93
CA SER A 1016 2.52 13.21 -61.18
C SER A 1016 3.06 14.00 -59.98
N LEU A 1017 3.76 15.10 -60.23
CA LEU A 1017 3.76 16.24 -59.30
C LEU A 1017 2.41 16.94 -59.48
N SER A 1018 1.60 17.00 -58.42
CA SER A 1018 0.51 17.98 -58.33
C SER A 1018 1.06 19.31 -57.86
#